data_AF-A0A7U9RTH5-F1
#
_entry.id   AF-A0A7U9RTH5-F1
#
_cell.length_a   1.000
_cell.length_b   1.000
_cell.length_c   1.000
_cell.angle_alpha   90.00
_cell.angle_beta   90.00
_cell.angle_gamma   90.00
#
_symmetry.space_group_name_H-M   'P 1'
#
loop_
_entity.id
_entity.type
_entity.pdbx_description
1 polymer ?
#
loop_
_entity_poly.entity_id
_entity_poly.type
_entity_poly.pdbx_seq_one_letter_code
_entity_poly.pdbx_strand_id
1 'polypeptide(L)'
;MELTQKEKAEQLQHAVLNCSVEEIGTIYDELKEIEMSAPALGLACRFRGLDMVKALVEKGATFDFPSTKEIEEKYHCYIGQKYGNYRTNYAMYLLKIFGKNLKIFCIEGMKMERNVNTQAAASLPFLPDQERINVLRYLLEQREKIAFQPEQLLFYAIYFKDTAIVAELKTHNVRLSDIRVQKLTEGAIAMDAYWYEYICLTSQLADKDYLDTMQQILAELDGKPFHFTENIYEITKKRFYDLNIFEFFLANFKREKMNKIEIIRDFVKRDQVDALPIIEREGWLNITKRRDEIITYASENNKTEILAWLLDFKNRTADFVAEQKKADKKLMRELNAAPDSVTALKKIWGYKKEENGTLTITNYKGTEFEVTVPEKIGKSVVAAIGKGAFSHSYCNGRLTSEQLAHRQKITKIVLPETVQEIKEAAFFGMKALVEVNIPKGVRVIGKNTFGFCCALKHLVLPERLEKIEERAFYNMSALEEIQIPKGVKEVGIEAFAKCDSLKKLTFSNSLKKIDARAFANCYKLEEIDFGESIQEIGELVFQDCTSLKNIIIPSTVIEMKRYMFYRCNALEHVQICEGVQEMADSVFCKCPNLKEVFIPKSVQHLKYKKYASGKCYVFEECPNLTVICPKKSTAEAYCKRKGFRFRNSEDCTKSEISLS
;
A
#
# COMPACT_ATOMS: atom_id res chain seq x y z
N MET A 1 -19.55 32.87 -76.26
CA MET A 1 -19.98 32.54 -74.89
C MET A 1 -19.09 33.32 -73.96
N GLU A 2 -19.65 34.07 -73.01
CA GLU A 2 -18.84 34.64 -71.93
C GLU A 2 -18.29 33.48 -71.08
N LEU A 3 -17.00 33.54 -70.78
CA LEU A 3 -16.36 32.55 -69.92
C LEU A 3 -17.00 32.60 -68.54
N THR A 4 -17.28 31.43 -67.97
CA THR A 4 -17.69 31.30 -66.57
C THR A 4 -16.57 31.75 -65.63
N GLN A 5 -16.90 32.17 -64.41
CA GLN A 5 -15.87 32.57 -63.41
C GLN A 5 -14.83 31.47 -63.17
N LYS A 6 -15.25 30.21 -63.22
CA LYS A 6 -14.36 29.05 -63.10
C LYS A 6 -13.39 28.95 -64.29
N GLU A 7 -13.87 29.08 -65.52
CA GLU A 7 -13.01 29.03 -66.72
C GLU A 7 -12.03 30.21 -66.75
N LYS A 8 -12.47 31.42 -66.33
CA LYS A 8 -11.59 32.58 -66.18
C LYS A 8 -10.49 32.32 -65.14
N ALA A 9 -10.83 31.72 -64.00
CA ALA A 9 -9.87 31.38 -62.96
C ALA A 9 -8.86 30.32 -63.43
N GLU A 10 -9.30 29.31 -64.19
CA GLU A 10 -8.42 28.28 -64.77
C GLU A 10 -7.48 28.90 -65.81
N GLN A 11 -7.97 29.77 -66.69
CA GLN A 11 -7.14 30.51 -67.65
C GLN A 11 -6.11 31.40 -66.97
N LEU A 12 -6.51 32.13 -65.92
CA LEU A 12 -5.58 32.97 -65.16
C LEU A 12 -4.50 32.13 -64.45
N GLN A 13 -4.86 30.97 -63.86
CA GLN A 13 -3.89 30.05 -63.27
C GLN A 13 -2.89 29.53 -64.30
N HIS A 14 -3.35 29.17 -65.50
CA HIS A 14 -2.47 28.78 -66.61
C HIS A 14 -1.56 29.92 -67.06
N ALA A 15 -2.08 31.14 -67.16
CA ALA A 15 -1.30 32.32 -67.53
C ALA A 15 -0.21 32.62 -66.49
N VAL A 16 -0.52 32.55 -65.18
CA VAL A 16 0.46 32.73 -64.10
C VAL A 16 1.59 31.72 -64.18
N LEU A 17 1.37 30.51 -64.70
CA LEU A 17 2.44 29.51 -64.81
C LEU A 17 3.27 29.66 -66.09
N ASN A 18 2.71 30.21 -67.17
CA ASN A 18 3.31 30.12 -68.52
C ASN A 18 3.68 31.46 -69.15
N CYS A 19 3.11 32.59 -68.71
CA CYS A 19 3.30 33.91 -69.32
C CYS A 19 4.32 34.77 -68.55
N SER A 20 4.86 35.80 -69.20
CA SER A 20 5.71 36.82 -68.60
C SER A 20 4.93 37.76 -67.65
N VAL A 21 5.64 38.60 -66.88
CA VAL A 21 5.01 39.58 -65.98
C VAL A 21 4.34 40.70 -66.79
N GLU A 22 4.85 41.00 -67.98
CA GLU A 22 4.29 42.01 -68.88
C GLU A 22 2.97 41.54 -69.51
N GLU A 23 2.86 40.25 -69.84
CA GLU A 23 1.67 39.67 -70.47
C GLU A 23 0.52 39.46 -69.47
N ILE A 24 0.82 39.18 -68.19
CA ILE A 24 -0.21 38.82 -67.21
C ILE A 24 -1.22 39.94 -66.98
N GLY A 25 -0.78 41.20 -67.03
CA GLY A 25 -1.64 42.36 -66.83
C GLY A 25 -2.69 42.48 -67.93
N THR A 26 -2.28 42.26 -69.19
CA THR A 26 -3.17 42.26 -70.35
C THR A 26 -4.17 41.11 -70.27
N ILE A 27 -3.71 39.91 -69.94
CA ILE A 27 -4.59 38.73 -69.78
C ILE A 27 -5.61 38.97 -68.66
N TYR A 28 -5.18 39.57 -67.54
CA TYR A 28 -6.09 39.90 -66.45
C TYR A 28 -7.18 40.88 -66.90
N ASP A 29 -6.80 41.94 -67.64
CA ASP A 29 -7.75 42.92 -68.18
C ASP A 29 -8.73 42.30 -69.18
N GLU A 30 -8.26 41.39 -70.05
CA GLU A 30 -9.09 40.66 -71.03
C GLU A 30 -10.14 39.77 -70.37
N LEU A 31 -9.80 39.17 -69.22
CA LEU A 31 -10.70 38.31 -68.45
C LEU A 31 -11.78 39.09 -67.65
N LYS A 32 -11.65 40.43 -67.54
CA LYS A 32 -12.57 41.35 -66.84
C LYS A 32 -12.69 41.04 -65.33
N GLU A 33 -13.85 41.23 -64.69
CA GLU A 33 -14.02 40.93 -63.26
C GLU A 33 -13.86 39.41 -62.99
N ILE A 34 -12.78 39.06 -62.30
CA ILE A 34 -12.44 37.69 -61.88
C ILE A 34 -12.71 37.56 -60.38
N GLU A 35 -13.80 36.90 -60.02
CA GLU A 35 -14.18 36.65 -58.62
C GLU A 35 -13.30 35.58 -57.95
N MET A 36 -12.58 34.78 -58.74
CA MET A 36 -11.84 33.60 -58.31
C MET A 36 -10.33 33.71 -58.54
N SER A 37 -9.73 34.86 -58.19
CA SER A 37 -8.30 35.13 -58.43
C SER A 37 -7.33 34.50 -57.40
N ALA A 38 -7.83 34.07 -56.24
CA ALA A 38 -7.01 33.51 -55.14
C ALA A 38 -6.11 32.32 -55.54
N PRO A 39 -6.56 31.33 -56.37
CA PRO A 39 -5.69 30.25 -56.82
C PRO A 39 -4.51 30.73 -57.66
N ALA A 40 -4.75 31.70 -58.56
CA ALA A 40 -3.71 32.27 -59.41
C ALA A 40 -2.71 33.08 -58.58
N LEU A 41 -3.19 33.87 -57.62
CA LEU A 41 -2.35 34.61 -56.68
C LEU A 41 -1.50 33.66 -55.81
N GLY A 42 -2.08 32.55 -55.35
CA GLY A 42 -1.35 31.49 -54.64
C GLY A 42 -0.23 30.88 -55.49
N LEU A 43 -0.51 30.51 -56.75
CA LEU A 43 0.51 29.98 -57.68
C LEU A 43 1.64 30.99 -57.92
N ALA A 44 1.32 32.28 -58.05
CA ALA A 44 2.32 33.33 -58.19
C ALA A 44 3.23 33.41 -56.95
N CYS A 45 2.63 33.37 -55.74
CA CYS A 45 3.35 33.36 -54.47
C CYS A 45 4.26 32.14 -54.29
N ARG A 46 3.96 31.03 -54.97
CA ARG A 46 4.72 29.78 -54.85
C ARG A 46 5.83 29.62 -55.86
N PHE A 47 5.61 30.08 -57.09
CA PHE A 47 6.48 29.75 -58.23
C PHE A 47 7.04 30.96 -58.98
N ARG A 48 6.45 32.16 -58.84
CA ARG A 48 6.76 33.29 -59.72
C ARG A 48 7.41 34.50 -59.04
N GLY A 49 7.27 34.65 -57.73
CA GLY A 49 7.95 35.71 -56.97
C GLY A 49 7.23 37.05 -56.97
N LEU A 50 7.92 38.09 -56.49
CA LEU A 50 7.34 39.38 -56.13
C LEU A 50 6.71 40.12 -57.32
N ASP A 51 7.40 40.15 -58.46
CA ASP A 51 6.95 40.97 -59.60
C ASP A 51 5.63 40.47 -60.19
N MET A 52 5.48 39.14 -60.30
CA MET A 52 4.21 38.54 -60.73
C MET A 52 3.09 38.78 -59.70
N VAL A 53 3.41 38.71 -58.40
CA VAL A 53 2.43 38.99 -57.35
C VAL A 53 1.96 40.44 -57.41
N LYS A 54 2.88 41.40 -57.59
CA LYS A 54 2.56 42.82 -57.78
C LYS A 54 1.63 43.04 -58.97
N ALA A 55 1.98 42.49 -60.12
CA ALA A 55 1.19 42.64 -61.34
C ALA A 55 -0.26 42.13 -61.17
N LEU A 56 -0.45 41.03 -60.44
CA LEU A 56 -1.78 40.50 -60.13
C LEU A 56 -2.53 41.38 -59.12
N VAL A 57 -1.90 41.75 -58.00
CA VAL A 57 -2.53 42.53 -56.93
C VAL A 57 -2.92 43.93 -57.40
N GLU A 58 -2.11 44.57 -58.24
CA GLU A 58 -2.42 45.88 -58.85
C GLU A 58 -3.66 45.83 -59.74
N LYS A 59 -3.95 44.67 -60.34
CA LYS A 59 -5.17 44.41 -61.14
C LYS A 59 -6.37 43.96 -60.31
N GLY A 60 -6.22 43.88 -58.99
CA GLY A 60 -7.29 43.51 -58.06
C GLY A 60 -7.35 42.02 -57.71
N ALA A 61 -6.30 41.25 -58.00
CA ALA A 61 -6.21 39.88 -57.51
C ALA A 61 -6.16 39.86 -55.98
N THR A 62 -6.96 38.99 -55.37
CA THR A 62 -7.13 38.95 -53.91
C THR A 62 -7.29 37.51 -53.44
N PHE A 63 -7.07 37.29 -52.15
CA PHE A 63 -7.33 36.01 -51.48
C PHE A 63 -8.78 35.95 -50.93
N ASP A 64 -9.77 36.68 -51.48
CA ASP A 64 -11.19 36.53 -51.12
C ASP A 64 -12.03 35.96 -52.27
N PHE A 65 -13.27 35.57 -51.95
CA PHE A 65 -14.33 35.32 -52.90
C PHE A 65 -15.63 36.01 -52.42
N PRO A 66 -16.26 36.90 -53.21
CA PRO A 66 -17.56 37.46 -52.84
C PRO A 66 -18.59 36.33 -52.69
N SER A 67 -19.39 36.31 -51.62
CA SER A 67 -20.33 35.21 -51.38
C SER A 67 -21.50 35.24 -52.37
N THR A 68 -21.39 34.53 -53.48
CA THR A 68 -22.50 34.29 -54.42
C THR A 68 -22.88 32.81 -54.45
N LYS A 69 -24.14 32.50 -54.81
CA LYS A 69 -24.71 31.14 -54.80
C LYS A 69 -23.97 30.12 -55.68
N GLU A 70 -23.16 30.55 -56.66
CA GLU A 70 -22.41 29.64 -57.54
C GLU A 70 -21.14 29.07 -56.89
N ILE A 71 -20.66 29.67 -55.81
CA ILE A 71 -19.31 29.42 -55.25
C ILE A 71 -19.35 28.30 -54.18
N GLU A 72 -20.52 27.72 -53.89
CA GLU A 72 -20.86 26.94 -52.69
C GLU A 72 -20.11 25.61 -52.43
N GLU A 73 -19.07 25.20 -53.18
CA GLU A 73 -18.45 23.88 -52.91
C GLU A 73 -16.92 23.76 -52.84
N LYS A 74 -16.06 24.64 -53.39
CA LYS A 74 -14.61 24.29 -53.49
C LYS A 74 -13.53 25.39 -53.38
N TYR A 75 -13.84 26.69 -53.37
CA TYR A 75 -12.80 27.72 -53.56
C TYR A 75 -12.95 28.88 -52.59
N HIS A 76 -12.18 28.91 -51.49
CA HIS A 76 -12.41 29.98 -50.52
C HIS A 76 -11.34 30.31 -49.46
N CYS A 77 -11.02 31.60 -49.30
CA CYS A 77 -10.28 32.25 -48.20
C CYS A 77 -11.09 33.53 -47.84
N TYR A 78 -11.42 33.86 -46.57
CA TYR A 78 -12.75 34.49 -46.27
C TYR A 78 -12.84 35.72 -45.34
N ILE A 79 -13.94 36.49 -45.52
CA ILE A 79 -14.66 37.26 -44.48
C ILE A 79 -16.10 36.74 -44.23
N GLY A 80 -16.52 36.60 -42.96
CA GLY A 80 -17.93 36.51 -42.50
C GLY A 80 -18.68 35.16 -42.65
N GLN A 81 -19.58 34.82 -41.69
CA GLN A 81 -20.37 33.56 -41.66
C GLN A 81 -21.58 33.60 -42.63
N LYS A 82 -22.10 32.46 -43.13
CA LYS A 82 -22.76 31.32 -42.42
C LYS A 82 -22.94 30.17 -43.44
N TYR A 83 -22.70 28.86 -43.25
CA TYR A 83 -22.58 27.92 -42.13
C TYR A 83 -21.83 26.65 -42.65
N GLY A 84 -20.63 26.31 -42.13
CA GLY A 84 -19.94 24.99 -42.25
C GLY A 84 -19.71 24.39 -43.67
N ASN A 85 -18.67 23.64 -44.01
CA ASN A 85 -17.41 23.23 -43.40
C ASN A 85 -16.37 23.20 -44.55
N TYR A 86 -15.19 23.78 -44.31
CA TYR A 86 -13.95 23.69 -45.10
C TYR A 86 -13.74 24.72 -46.24
N ARG A 87 -12.57 25.37 -46.17
CA ARG A 87 -12.26 26.69 -46.75
C ARG A 87 -10.78 26.68 -47.22
N THR A 88 -10.50 26.68 -48.53
CA THR A 88 -9.12 26.58 -49.11
C THR A 88 -8.28 27.86 -48.93
N ASN A 89 -7.23 27.83 -48.10
CA ASN A 89 -6.40 29.02 -47.85
C ASN A 89 -5.20 29.13 -48.82
N TYR A 90 -5.38 29.83 -49.94
CA TYR A 90 -4.33 29.97 -50.97
C TYR A 90 -3.09 30.76 -50.51
N ALA A 91 -3.14 31.52 -49.41
CA ALA A 91 -1.93 32.13 -48.85
C ALA A 91 -0.90 31.08 -48.37
N MET A 92 -1.35 29.85 -48.07
CA MET A 92 -0.45 28.75 -47.69
C MET A 92 0.52 28.33 -48.81
N TYR A 93 0.27 28.74 -50.06
CA TYR A 93 1.23 28.59 -51.17
C TYR A 93 2.57 29.27 -50.91
N LEU A 94 2.60 30.28 -50.03
CA LEU A 94 3.84 30.87 -49.52
C LEU A 94 4.68 29.86 -48.74
N LEU A 95 4.10 28.83 -48.12
CA LEU A 95 4.78 27.88 -47.25
C LEU A 95 5.34 26.67 -48.03
N LYS A 96 6.40 26.06 -47.49
CA LYS A 96 7.04 24.86 -48.06
C LYS A 96 6.34 23.54 -47.68
N ILE A 97 5.02 23.42 -47.94
CA ILE A 97 4.16 22.40 -47.31
C ILE A 97 3.61 21.32 -48.25
N PHE A 98 3.65 21.57 -49.56
CA PHE A 98 3.05 20.70 -50.58
C PHE A 98 3.96 19.52 -50.93
N GLY A 99 3.37 18.34 -51.16
CA GLY A 99 4.08 17.06 -51.39
C GLY A 99 4.08 16.10 -50.19
N LYS A 100 3.49 16.49 -49.05
CA LYS A 100 3.27 15.63 -47.88
C LYS A 100 1.80 15.15 -47.87
N ASN A 101 1.54 13.92 -47.42
CA ASN A 101 0.17 13.36 -47.24
C ASN A 101 -0.57 14.08 -46.10
N LEU A 102 -0.94 15.34 -46.33
CA LEU A 102 -1.54 16.22 -45.33
C LEU A 102 -3.07 16.10 -45.44
N LYS A 103 -3.70 15.52 -44.41
CA LYS A 103 -5.17 15.52 -44.26
C LYS A 103 -5.62 16.82 -43.59
N ILE A 104 -5.36 17.95 -44.25
CA ILE A 104 -5.77 19.27 -43.77
C ILE A 104 -6.85 19.78 -44.71
N PHE A 105 -8.01 20.10 -44.16
CA PHE A 105 -9.17 20.48 -44.97
C PHE A 105 -8.95 21.76 -45.79
N CYS A 106 -8.08 22.68 -45.32
CA CYS A 106 -7.80 23.94 -46.00
C CYS A 106 -6.89 23.81 -47.23
N ILE A 107 -6.36 22.62 -47.54
CA ILE A 107 -5.54 22.37 -48.75
C ILE A 107 -6.21 21.40 -49.72
N GLU A 108 -7.38 20.84 -49.37
CA GLU A 108 -8.06 19.81 -50.17
C GLU A 108 -8.52 20.34 -51.55
N GLY A 109 -8.83 21.65 -51.65
CA GLY A 109 -9.22 22.33 -52.89
C GLY A 109 -8.05 22.75 -53.81
N MET A 110 -6.80 22.54 -53.42
CA MET A 110 -5.60 22.95 -54.16
C MET A 110 -5.24 21.95 -55.27
N LYS A 111 -6.20 21.71 -56.20
CA LYS A 111 -6.19 20.61 -57.18
C LYS A 111 -5.16 20.72 -58.29
N MET A 112 -4.77 21.94 -58.70
CA MET A 112 -3.83 22.14 -59.82
C MET A 112 -2.49 21.43 -59.58
N GLU A 113 -1.99 21.37 -58.34
CA GLU A 113 -0.75 20.63 -58.05
C GLU A 113 -0.86 19.12 -58.26
N ARG A 114 -2.04 18.53 -58.03
CA ARG A 114 -2.27 17.10 -58.29
C ARG A 114 -2.29 16.78 -59.78
N ASN A 115 -2.72 17.74 -60.60
CA ASN A 115 -2.83 17.62 -62.06
C ASN A 115 -1.56 18.05 -62.82
N VAL A 116 -0.77 18.98 -62.26
CA VAL A 116 0.55 19.37 -62.81
C VAL A 116 1.53 18.18 -62.77
N ASN A 117 1.27 17.17 -61.94
CA ASN A 117 2.04 15.93 -61.88
C ASN A 117 1.82 14.96 -63.06
N THR A 118 0.85 15.21 -63.96
CA THR A 118 0.58 14.25 -65.06
C THR A 118 1.03 14.69 -66.44
N GLN A 119 1.18 15.99 -66.75
CA GLN A 119 1.68 16.41 -68.06
C GLN A 119 2.48 17.72 -67.95
N ALA A 120 3.79 17.62 -68.17
CA ALA A 120 4.74 18.72 -68.34
C ALA A 120 4.97 19.66 -67.14
N ALA A 121 5.70 19.22 -66.12
CA ALA A 121 6.45 20.13 -65.25
C ALA A 121 7.71 19.44 -64.72
N ALA A 122 8.86 19.79 -65.28
CA ALA A 122 10.08 19.81 -64.48
C ALA A 122 9.74 20.57 -63.20
N SER A 123 9.97 19.97 -62.03
CA SER A 123 9.56 20.47 -60.72
C SER A 123 9.83 21.97 -60.60
N LEU A 124 8.79 22.81 -60.70
CA LEU A 124 8.94 24.24 -60.43
C LEU A 124 9.44 24.34 -58.97
N PRO A 125 10.69 24.77 -58.74
CA PRO A 125 11.25 24.77 -57.41
C PRO A 125 10.49 25.79 -56.57
N PHE A 126 10.37 25.52 -55.27
CA PHE A 126 9.89 26.54 -54.34
C PHE A 126 10.77 27.78 -54.47
N LEU A 127 10.15 28.96 -54.39
CA LEU A 127 10.90 30.20 -54.34
C LEU A 127 11.96 30.18 -53.21
N PRO A 128 13.14 30.79 -53.41
CA PRO A 128 14.11 31.00 -52.35
C PRO A 128 13.49 31.75 -51.16
N ASP A 129 13.99 31.53 -49.95
CA ASP A 129 13.37 32.10 -48.73
C ASP A 129 13.33 33.64 -48.76
N GLN A 130 14.37 34.28 -49.28
CA GLN A 130 14.40 35.74 -49.43
C GLN A 130 13.28 36.25 -50.35
N GLU A 131 13.00 35.53 -51.43
CA GLU A 131 11.96 35.92 -52.38
C GLU A 131 10.56 35.73 -51.79
N ARG A 132 10.37 34.66 -51.03
CA ARG A 132 9.13 34.42 -50.27
C ARG A 132 8.88 35.50 -49.21
N ILE A 133 9.94 35.94 -48.53
CA ILE A 133 9.89 37.06 -47.57
C ILE A 133 9.51 38.36 -48.29
N ASN A 134 10.10 38.65 -49.45
CA ASN A 134 9.79 39.84 -50.23
C ASN A 134 8.32 39.87 -50.65
N VAL A 135 7.79 38.74 -51.14
CA VAL A 135 6.37 38.58 -51.44
C VAL A 135 5.52 38.81 -50.20
N LEU A 136 5.86 38.20 -49.06
CA LEU A 136 5.12 38.35 -47.81
C LEU A 136 5.06 39.81 -47.36
N ARG A 137 6.18 40.54 -47.38
CA ARG A 137 6.21 41.97 -47.03
C ARG A 137 5.23 42.78 -47.87
N TYR A 138 5.26 42.57 -49.18
CA TYR A 138 4.34 43.25 -50.08
C TYR A 138 2.87 42.91 -49.77
N LEU A 139 2.55 41.64 -49.52
CA LEU A 139 1.19 41.24 -49.16
C LEU A 139 0.73 41.84 -47.82
N LEU A 140 1.64 41.96 -46.83
CA LEU A 140 1.36 42.62 -45.56
C LEU A 140 1.11 44.12 -45.74
N GLU A 141 1.86 44.79 -46.63
CA GLU A 141 1.64 46.20 -47.00
C GLU A 141 0.31 46.41 -47.72
N GLN A 142 -0.12 45.47 -48.56
CA GLN A 142 -1.37 45.55 -49.30
C GLN A 142 -2.58 44.96 -48.54
N ARG A 143 -2.43 44.58 -47.26
CA ARG A 143 -3.48 43.87 -46.48
C ARG A 143 -4.84 44.55 -46.40
N GLU A 144 -4.91 45.85 -46.64
CA GLU A 144 -6.18 46.62 -46.67
C GLU A 144 -6.90 46.51 -48.03
N LYS A 145 -6.18 46.14 -49.09
CA LYS A 145 -6.68 46.00 -50.46
C LYS A 145 -6.95 44.57 -50.87
N ILE A 146 -6.28 43.60 -50.23
CA ILE A 146 -6.44 42.17 -50.47
C ILE A 146 -6.93 41.47 -49.21
N ALA A 147 -7.74 40.42 -49.35
CA ALA A 147 -8.23 39.65 -48.21
C ALA A 147 -7.17 38.66 -47.70
N PHE A 148 -6.08 39.21 -47.18
CA PHE A 148 -4.96 38.45 -46.65
C PHE A 148 -5.08 38.30 -45.13
N GLN A 149 -5.03 37.06 -44.63
CA GLN A 149 -5.09 36.73 -43.20
C GLN A 149 -3.72 36.23 -42.70
N PRO A 150 -2.80 37.14 -42.36
CA PRO A 150 -1.45 36.77 -41.93
C PRO A 150 -1.45 35.96 -40.63
N GLU A 151 -2.46 36.10 -39.77
CA GLU A 151 -2.61 35.36 -38.52
C GLU A 151 -2.82 33.86 -38.76
N GLN A 152 -3.48 33.51 -39.86
CA GLN A 152 -3.65 32.13 -40.31
C GLN A 152 -2.34 31.58 -40.86
N LEU A 153 -1.67 32.36 -41.71
CA LEU A 153 -0.38 31.98 -42.28
C LEU A 153 0.65 31.71 -41.19
N LEU A 154 0.68 32.56 -40.14
CA LEU A 154 1.53 32.38 -38.97
C LEU A 154 1.31 31.02 -38.30
N PHE A 155 0.05 30.64 -38.05
CA PHE A 155 -0.27 29.36 -37.42
C PHE A 155 0.31 28.17 -38.19
N TYR A 156 0.10 28.12 -39.51
CA TYR A 156 0.66 27.04 -40.33
C TYR A 156 2.19 27.14 -40.44
N ALA A 157 2.76 28.34 -40.56
CA ALA A 157 4.20 28.54 -40.62
C ALA A 157 4.89 27.97 -39.37
N ILE A 158 4.29 28.14 -38.18
CA ILE A 158 4.75 27.51 -36.93
C ILE A 158 4.70 25.98 -37.05
N TYR A 159 3.55 25.39 -37.41
CA TYR A 159 3.39 23.93 -37.52
C TYR A 159 4.28 23.26 -38.56
N PHE A 160 4.57 23.97 -39.66
CA PHE A 160 5.42 23.48 -40.73
C PHE A 160 6.88 23.91 -40.58
N LYS A 161 7.22 24.58 -39.47
CA LYS A 161 8.57 25.02 -39.11
C LYS A 161 9.23 25.93 -40.14
N ASP A 162 8.44 26.82 -40.73
CA ASP A 162 8.91 27.79 -41.71
C ASP A 162 9.44 29.05 -40.99
N THR A 163 10.63 28.91 -40.39
CA THR A 163 11.20 29.93 -39.48
C THR A 163 11.40 31.29 -40.15
N ALA A 164 11.69 31.30 -41.45
CA ALA A 164 11.81 32.52 -42.26
C ALA A 164 10.50 33.31 -42.29
N ILE A 165 9.39 32.64 -42.60
CA ILE A 165 8.05 33.25 -42.65
C ILE A 165 7.57 33.62 -41.24
N VAL A 166 7.81 32.78 -40.23
CA VAL A 166 7.47 33.09 -38.83
C VAL A 166 8.18 34.36 -38.37
N ALA A 167 9.49 34.46 -38.57
CA ALA A 167 10.28 35.62 -38.16
C ALA A 167 9.77 36.90 -38.82
N GLU A 168 9.52 36.86 -40.14
CA GLU A 168 9.01 38.01 -40.88
C GLU A 168 7.63 38.46 -40.37
N LEU A 169 6.68 37.53 -40.23
CA LEU A 169 5.35 37.82 -39.66
C LEU A 169 5.45 38.45 -38.26
N LYS A 170 6.38 37.98 -37.42
CA LYS A 170 6.62 38.52 -36.09
C LYS A 170 7.15 39.94 -36.12
N THR A 171 8.06 40.27 -37.05
CA THR A 171 8.57 41.65 -37.20
C THR A 171 7.46 42.66 -37.55
N HIS A 172 6.40 42.19 -38.21
CA HIS A 172 5.20 42.96 -38.54
C HIS A 172 4.10 42.87 -37.46
N ASN A 173 4.42 42.43 -36.24
CA ASN A 173 3.49 42.27 -35.11
C ASN A 173 2.28 41.37 -35.39
N VAL A 174 2.40 40.42 -36.33
CA VAL A 174 1.34 39.44 -36.58
C VAL A 174 1.27 38.48 -35.41
N ARG A 175 0.06 38.28 -34.88
CA ARG A 175 -0.27 37.35 -33.79
C ARG A 175 -1.30 36.32 -34.25
N LEU A 176 -1.49 35.25 -33.49
CA LEU A 176 -2.66 34.39 -33.72
C LEU A 176 -3.96 35.18 -33.50
N SER A 177 -4.99 34.88 -34.29
CA SER A 177 -6.27 35.56 -34.17
C SER A 177 -6.95 35.26 -32.83
N ASP A 178 -7.69 36.23 -32.28
CA ASP A 178 -8.41 36.09 -31.01
C ASP A 178 -9.28 34.84 -30.96
N ILE A 179 -9.97 34.53 -32.07
CA ILE A 179 -10.79 33.33 -32.19
C ILE A 179 -9.94 32.08 -31.98
N ARG A 180 -8.77 32.00 -32.63
CA ARG A 180 -7.89 30.83 -32.49
C ARG A 180 -7.28 30.74 -31.10
N VAL A 181 -6.84 31.86 -30.52
CA VAL A 181 -6.35 31.91 -29.13
C VAL A 181 -7.45 31.41 -28.19
N GLN A 182 -8.67 31.95 -28.31
CA GLN A 182 -9.82 31.54 -27.52
C GLN A 182 -10.09 30.04 -27.64
N LYS A 183 -10.07 29.48 -28.86
CA LYS A 183 -10.28 28.05 -29.09
C LYS A 183 -9.19 27.19 -28.44
N LEU A 184 -7.94 27.61 -28.56
CA LEU A 184 -6.81 26.90 -27.98
C LEU A 184 -6.77 27.00 -26.45
N THR A 185 -7.36 28.03 -25.83
CA THR A 185 -7.27 28.28 -24.37
C THR A 185 -8.55 27.95 -23.59
N GLU A 186 -9.71 28.12 -24.20
CA GLU A 186 -11.04 27.98 -23.55
C GLU A 186 -11.78 26.72 -24.02
N GLY A 187 -11.47 26.21 -25.23
CA GLY A 187 -12.13 25.05 -25.82
C GLY A 187 -13.47 25.41 -26.48
N ALA A 188 -13.94 24.55 -27.39
CA ALA A 188 -15.26 24.68 -28.01
C ALA A 188 -16.23 23.65 -27.43
N ILE A 189 -17.50 24.04 -27.23
CA ILE A 189 -18.58 23.13 -26.79
C ILE A 189 -18.98 22.15 -27.91
N ALA A 190 -18.61 22.44 -29.16
CA ALA A 190 -18.85 21.60 -30.34
C ALA A 190 -17.57 21.44 -31.17
N MET A 191 -17.43 20.30 -31.87
CA MET A 191 -16.31 19.98 -32.74
C MET A 191 -16.33 20.91 -33.96
N ASP A 192 -15.62 22.04 -33.87
CA ASP A 192 -15.47 22.98 -34.99
C ASP A 192 -14.16 22.74 -35.75
N ALA A 193 -14.07 23.28 -36.97
CA ALA A 193 -12.98 22.99 -37.89
C ALA A 193 -11.59 23.42 -37.35
N TYR A 194 -11.52 24.51 -36.57
CA TYR A 194 -10.30 24.98 -35.92
C TYR A 194 -9.77 23.95 -34.93
N TRP A 195 -10.68 23.36 -34.15
CA TRP A 195 -10.32 22.35 -33.18
C TRP A 195 -9.85 21.05 -33.84
N TYR A 196 -10.55 20.60 -34.88
CA TYR A 196 -10.15 19.41 -35.64
C TYR A 196 -8.79 19.59 -36.31
N GLU A 197 -8.55 20.77 -36.90
CA GLU A 197 -7.29 21.11 -37.53
C GLU A 197 -6.12 21.10 -36.54
N TYR A 198 -6.29 21.72 -35.37
CA TYR A 198 -5.31 21.69 -34.30
C TYR A 198 -4.95 20.24 -33.90
N ILE A 199 -5.96 19.37 -33.74
CA ILE A 199 -5.77 17.95 -33.45
C ILE A 199 -4.96 17.27 -34.58
N CYS A 200 -5.36 17.45 -35.83
CA CYS A 200 -4.71 16.81 -36.98
C CYS A 200 -3.26 17.25 -37.14
N LEU A 201 -2.98 18.55 -37.11
CA LEU A 201 -1.62 19.08 -37.23
C LEU A 201 -0.73 18.60 -36.08
N THR A 202 -1.22 18.70 -34.85
CA THR A 202 -0.48 18.24 -33.66
C THR A 202 -0.21 16.73 -33.69
N SER A 203 -1.15 15.94 -34.22
CA SER A 203 -0.97 14.49 -34.36
C SER A 203 0.12 14.11 -35.37
N GLN A 204 0.35 14.95 -36.39
CA GLN A 204 1.31 14.70 -37.47
C GLN A 204 2.74 15.16 -37.16
N LEU A 205 2.94 15.93 -36.07
CA LEU A 205 4.27 16.37 -35.66
C LEU A 205 5.16 15.17 -35.31
N ALA A 206 6.38 15.18 -35.85
CA ALA A 206 7.43 14.28 -35.39
C ALA A 206 7.82 14.62 -33.95
N ASP A 207 8.23 13.63 -33.18
CA ASP A 207 8.45 13.81 -31.73
C ASP A 207 9.52 14.87 -31.42
N LYS A 208 10.60 14.91 -32.22
CA LYS A 208 11.67 15.92 -32.11
C LYS A 208 11.19 17.37 -32.35
N ASP A 209 10.08 17.53 -33.06
CA ASP A 209 9.57 18.82 -33.49
C ASP A 209 8.40 19.31 -32.61
N TYR A 210 7.83 18.41 -31.81
CA TYR A 210 6.64 18.66 -31.01
C TYR A 210 6.85 19.81 -30.02
N LEU A 211 7.90 19.75 -29.19
CA LEU A 211 8.12 20.70 -28.11
C LEU A 211 8.32 22.13 -28.63
N ASP A 212 9.23 22.31 -29.59
CA ASP A 212 9.53 23.60 -30.24
C ASP A 212 8.27 24.22 -30.84
N THR A 213 7.50 23.43 -31.60
CA THR A 213 6.24 23.89 -32.22
C THR A 213 5.25 24.34 -31.15
N MET A 214 5.05 23.54 -30.09
CA MET A 214 4.10 23.87 -29.04
C MET A 214 4.52 25.08 -28.20
N GLN A 215 5.82 25.29 -27.99
CA GLN A 215 6.37 26.49 -27.33
C GLN A 215 6.12 27.75 -28.17
N GLN A 216 6.30 27.67 -29.50
CA GLN A 216 5.98 28.78 -30.39
C GLN A 216 4.48 29.11 -30.38
N ILE A 217 3.61 28.11 -30.35
CA ILE A 217 2.16 28.34 -30.20
C ILE A 217 1.85 28.96 -28.83
N LEU A 218 2.47 28.49 -27.74
CA LEU A 218 2.26 29.05 -26.39
C LEU A 218 2.58 30.54 -26.31
N ALA A 219 3.65 30.98 -26.98
CA ALA A 219 4.05 32.39 -27.04
C ALA A 219 2.99 33.31 -27.68
N GLU A 220 2.00 32.71 -28.34
CA GLU A 220 0.88 33.39 -29.00
C GLU A 220 -0.43 33.33 -28.20
N LEU A 221 -0.45 32.72 -27.02
CA LEU A 221 -1.68 32.54 -26.23
C LEU A 221 -1.89 33.61 -25.15
N ASP A 222 -1.14 34.71 -25.19
CA ASP A 222 -1.22 35.80 -24.20
C ASP A 222 -1.11 35.33 -22.74
N GLY A 223 -0.22 34.35 -22.50
CA GLY A 223 -0.01 33.77 -21.17
C GLY A 223 -1.14 32.86 -20.68
N LYS A 224 -2.17 32.61 -21.50
CA LYS A 224 -3.23 31.65 -21.18
C LYS A 224 -2.74 30.22 -21.43
N PRO A 225 -3.08 29.26 -20.54
CA PRO A 225 -2.75 27.87 -20.77
C PRO A 225 -3.60 27.27 -21.90
N PHE A 226 -3.06 26.26 -22.56
CA PHE A 226 -3.80 25.42 -23.49
C PHE A 226 -5.00 24.75 -22.80
N HIS A 227 -6.08 24.64 -23.56
CA HIS A 227 -7.28 23.90 -23.20
C HIS A 227 -7.01 22.40 -23.25
N PHE A 228 -7.58 21.69 -22.28
CA PHE A 228 -7.44 20.25 -22.16
C PHE A 228 -8.64 19.53 -22.77
N THR A 229 -8.36 18.65 -23.72
CA THR A 229 -9.35 17.69 -24.25
C THR A 229 -8.76 16.30 -24.29
N GLU A 230 -9.63 15.30 -24.37
CA GLU A 230 -9.22 13.90 -24.49
C GLU A 230 -8.34 13.66 -25.73
N ASN A 231 -8.73 14.17 -26.91
CA ASN A 231 -7.93 13.97 -28.14
C ASN A 231 -6.51 14.54 -28.05
N ILE A 232 -6.36 15.77 -27.54
CA ILE A 232 -5.05 16.41 -27.41
C ILE A 232 -4.22 15.75 -26.31
N TYR A 233 -4.86 15.34 -25.22
CA TYR A 233 -4.23 14.53 -24.19
C TYR A 233 -3.72 13.20 -24.77
N GLU A 234 -4.53 12.47 -25.53
CA GLU A 234 -4.14 11.19 -26.16
C GLU A 234 -2.97 11.34 -27.14
N ILE A 235 -2.92 12.45 -27.88
CA ILE A 235 -1.80 12.75 -28.78
C ILE A 235 -0.54 13.08 -27.98
N THR A 236 -0.67 13.91 -26.95
CA THR A 236 0.48 14.42 -26.18
C THR A 236 1.04 13.36 -25.23
N LYS A 237 0.19 12.58 -24.55
CA LYS A 237 0.60 11.58 -23.57
C LYS A 237 1.53 10.51 -24.15
N LYS A 238 1.37 10.20 -25.45
CA LYS A 238 2.25 9.26 -26.16
C LYS A 238 3.71 9.72 -26.18
N ARG A 239 3.95 11.02 -26.00
CA ARG A 239 5.25 11.71 -26.06
C ARG A 239 5.83 12.03 -24.69
N PHE A 240 5.15 11.70 -23.59
CA PHE A 240 5.65 11.97 -22.23
C PHE A 240 6.95 11.25 -21.87
N TYR A 241 7.39 10.29 -22.68
CA TYR A 241 8.72 9.70 -22.51
C TYR A 241 9.86 10.70 -22.67
N ASP A 242 9.62 11.83 -23.36
CA ASP A 242 10.47 13.01 -23.28
C ASP A 242 10.00 13.87 -22.10
N LEU A 243 10.85 13.95 -21.07
CA LEU A 243 10.52 14.68 -19.85
C LEU A 243 10.39 16.19 -20.07
N ASN A 244 11.01 16.75 -21.10
CA ASN A 244 10.82 18.17 -21.45
C ASN A 244 9.39 18.41 -21.98
N ILE A 245 8.87 17.46 -22.76
CA ILE A 245 7.47 17.52 -23.23
C ILE A 245 6.51 17.34 -22.04
N PHE A 246 6.82 16.43 -21.12
CA PHE A 246 6.01 16.23 -19.92
C PHE A 246 5.96 17.49 -19.04
N GLU A 247 7.12 18.09 -18.75
CA GLU A 247 7.24 19.35 -18.00
C GLU A 247 6.50 20.51 -18.68
N PHE A 248 6.71 20.66 -19.99
CA PHE A 248 6.01 21.67 -20.77
C PHE A 248 4.48 21.51 -20.67
N PHE A 249 4.00 20.26 -20.75
CA PHE A 249 2.57 19.98 -20.63
C PHE A 249 2.03 20.34 -19.24
N LEU A 250 2.75 19.99 -18.18
CA LEU A 250 2.36 20.27 -16.79
C LEU A 250 2.26 21.77 -16.49
N ALA A 251 3.17 22.56 -17.07
CA ALA A 251 3.22 24.01 -16.88
C ALA A 251 2.11 24.75 -17.67
N ASN A 252 1.78 24.26 -18.86
CA ASN A 252 1.06 25.07 -19.86
C ASN A 252 -0.33 24.57 -20.24
N PHE A 253 -0.81 23.46 -19.70
CA PHE A 253 -2.16 22.94 -19.96
C PHE A 253 -3.06 22.98 -18.72
N LYS A 254 -4.37 23.14 -18.92
CA LYS A 254 -5.38 22.94 -17.85
C LYS A 254 -5.41 21.46 -17.43
N ARG A 255 -5.35 21.14 -16.13
CA ARG A 255 -5.05 19.76 -15.64
C ARG A 255 -6.21 19.03 -14.98
N GLU A 256 -7.40 19.62 -14.94
CA GLU A 256 -8.52 19.18 -14.09
C GLU A 256 -9.04 17.77 -14.40
N LYS A 257 -8.96 17.34 -15.67
CA LYS A 257 -9.44 16.02 -16.13
C LYS A 257 -8.32 15.02 -16.43
N MET A 258 -7.09 15.32 -15.99
CA MET A 258 -5.93 14.49 -16.28
C MET A 258 -5.96 13.16 -15.53
N ASN A 259 -5.83 12.04 -16.24
CA ASN A 259 -5.71 10.72 -15.63
C ASN A 259 -4.29 10.46 -15.12
N LYS A 260 -3.96 11.06 -13.97
CA LYS A 260 -2.64 10.97 -13.34
C LYS A 260 -2.18 9.52 -13.10
N ILE A 261 -3.10 8.59 -12.81
CA ILE A 261 -2.75 7.19 -12.54
C ILE A 261 -2.22 6.51 -13.80
N GLU A 262 -2.92 6.71 -14.92
CA GLU A 262 -2.53 6.12 -16.20
C GLU A 262 -1.16 6.62 -16.68
N ILE A 263 -0.91 7.93 -16.51
CA ILE A 263 0.39 8.53 -16.84
C ILE A 263 1.52 7.90 -16.01
N ILE A 264 1.34 7.81 -14.68
CA ILE A 264 2.35 7.21 -13.81
C ILE A 264 2.54 5.73 -14.16
N ARG A 265 1.48 4.98 -14.48
CA ARG A 265 1.57 3.60 -14.93
C ARG A 265 2.37 3.47 -16.23
N ASP A 266 2.20 4.38 -17.18
CA ASP A 266 2.96 4.35 -18.42
C ASP A 266 4.45 4.65 -18.19
N PHE A 267 4.80 5.55 -17.28
CA PHE A 267 6.19 5.74 -16.84
C PHE A 267 6.76 4.49 -16.18
N VAL A 268 5.98 3.85 -15.32
CA VAL A 268 6.35 2.58 -14.67
C VAL A 268 6.59 1.49 -15.73
N LYS A 269 5.69 1.31 -16.70
CA LYS A 269 5.85 0.33 -17.79
C LYS A 269 7.15 0.54 -18.57
N ARG A 270 7.50 1.81 -18.85
CA ARG A 270 8.69 2.20 -19.60
C ARG A 270 9.97 2.26 -18.77
N ASP A 271 9.87 1.99 -17.46
CA ASP A 271 10.98 2.06 -16.51
C ASP A 271 11.67 3.44 -16.44
N GLN A 272 10.89 4.50 -16.59
CA GLN A 272 11.40 5.88 -16.55
C GLN A 272 11.43 6.44 -15.12
N VAL A 273 12.50 6.13 -14.41
CA VAL A 273 12.74 6.57 -13.02
C VAL A 273 12.86 8.10 -12.92
N ASP A 274 13.46 8.75 -13.93
CA ASP A 274 13.66 10.20 -13.97
C ASP A 274 12.35 11.02 -14.02
N ALA A 275 11.22 10.39 -14.34
CA ALA A 275 9.91 11.03 -14.26
C ALA A 275 9.41 11.17 -12.80
N LEU A 276 9.89 10.34 -11.88
CA LEU A 276 9.38 10.25 -10.50
C LEU A 276 9.60 11.52 -9.68
N PRO A 277 10.77 12.21 -9.74
CA PRO A 277 10.96 13.50 -9.09
C PRO A 277 9.96 14.57 -9.57
N ILE A 278 9.63 14.58 -10.87
CA ILE A 278 8.63 15.50 -11.44
C ILE A 278 7.26 15.19 -10.83
N ILE A 279 6.89 13.91 -10.78
CA ILE A 279 5.62 13.43 -10.20
C ILE A 279 5.52 13.76 -8.70
N GLU A 280 6.63 13.66 -7.95
CA GLU A 280 6.72 14.06 -6.54
C GLU A 280 6.52 15.57 -6.37
N ARG A 281 7.21 16.40 -7.17
CA ARG A 281 7.06 17.86 -7.13
C ARG A 281 5.62 18.30 -7.40
N GLU A 282 4.92 17.63 -8.32
CA GLU A 282 3.51 17.89 -8.59
C GLU A 282 2.56 17.36 -7.50
N GLY A 283 3.08 16.68 -6.48
CA GLY A 283 2.32 16.11 -5.37
C GLY A 283 1.40 14.97 -5.79
N TRP A 284 1.65 14.32 -6.93
CA TRP A 284 0.75 13.30 -7.45
C TRP A 284 0.76 12.03 -6.59
N LEU A 285 1.87 11.75 -5.92
CA LEU A 285 2.05 10.63 -5.00
C LEU A 285 1.69 10.97 -3.54
N ASN A 286 1.29 12.22 -3.24
CA ASN A 286 0.80 12.60 -1.90
C ASN A 286 -0.55 11.94 -1.58
N ILE A 287 -1.29 11.52 -2.60
CA ILE A 287 -2.52 10.75 -2.43
C ILE A 287 -2.15 9.29 -2.15
N THR A 288 -2.28 8.88 -0.89
CA THR A 288 -1.92 7.54 -0.40
C THR A 288 -2.46 6.40 -1.26
N LYS A 289 -3.76 6.43 -1.60
CA LYS A 289 -4.39 5.40 -2.45
C LYS A 289 -3.70 5.28 -3.81
N ARG A 290 -3.35 6.42 -4.43
CA ARG A 290 -2.66 6.45 -5.71
C ARG A 290 -1.24 5.91 -5.57
N ARG A 291 -0.50 6.38 -4.56
CA ARG A 291 0.87 5.93 -4.29
C ARG A 291 0.94 4.41 -4.11
N ASP A 292 0.06 3.84 -3.28
CA ASP A 292 0.03 2.40 -3.03
C ASP A 292 -0.42 1.61 -4.28
N GLU A 293 -1.37 2.12 -5.07
CA GLU A 293 -1.77 1.52 -6.35
C GLU A 293 -0.61 1.48 -7.36
N ILE A 294 0.24 2.52 -7.40
CA ILE A 294 1.42 2.57 -8.26
C ILE A 294 2.54 1.66 -7.74
N ILE A 295 2.75 1.57 -6.42
CA ILE A 295 3.71 0.62 -5.81
C ILE A 295 3.34 -0.82 -6.18
N THR A 296 2.06 -1.19 -6.02
CA THR A 296 1.58 -2.51 -6.42
C THR A 296 1.78 -2.75 -7.91
N TYR A 297 1.42 -1.77 -8.75
CA TYR A 297 1.60 -1.87 -10.20
C TYR A 297 3.08 -2.05 -10.60
N ALA A 298 4.01 -1.32 -9.98
CA ALA A 298 5.44 -1.46 -10.23
C ALA A 298 5.97 -2.85 -9.80
N SER A 299 5.49 -3.34 -8.65
CA SER A 299 5.83 -4.69 -8.16
C SER A 299 5.31 -5.79 -9.09
N GLU A 300 4.04 -5.71 -9.53
CA GLU A 300 3.41 -6.70 -10.42
C GLU A 300 4.08 -6.75 -11.80
N ASN A 301 4.65 -5.64 -12.25
CA ASN A 301 5.35 -5.53 -13.53
C ASN A 301 6.88 -5.67 -13.41
N ASN A 302 7.39 -6.11 -12.25
CA ASN A 302 8.82 -6.35 -11.97
C ASN A 302 9.73 -5.13 -12.24
N LYS A 303 9.27 -3.92 -11.91
CA LYS A 303 10.02 -2.67 -12.10
C LYS A 303 10.81 -2.32 -10.84
N THR A 304 11.98 -2.93 -10.69
CA THR A 304 12.78 -2.92 -9.46
C THR A 304 13.26 -1.53 -9.06
N GLU A 305 13.76 -0.73 -10.00
CA GLU A 305 14.33 0.59 -9.72
C GLU A 305 13.23 1.61 -9.34
N ILE A 306 12.13 1.61 -10.09
CA ILE A 306 10.94 2.41 -9.78
C ILE A 306 10.31 1.99 -8.46
N LEU A 307 10.20 0.69 -8.19
CA LEU A 307 9.67 0.18 -6.92
C LEU A 307 10.52 0.64 -5.74
N ALA A 308 11.85 0.57 -5.85
CA ALA A 308 12.77 1.05 -4.83
C ALA A 308 12.58 2.54 -4.56
N TRP A 309 12.49 3.36 -5.61
CA TRP A 309 12.24 4.79 -5.49
C TRP A 309 10.90 5.09 -4.82
N LEU A 310 9.82 4.39 -5.19
CA LEU A 310 8.48 4.61 -4.61
C LEU A 310 8.40 4.20 -3.14
N LEU A 311 9.09 3.12 -2.74
CA LEU A 311 9.20 2.70 -1.35
C LEU A 311 10.02 3.71 -0.54
N ASP A 312 11.11 4.22 -1.09
CA ASP A 312 11.91 5.28 -0.47
C ASP A 312 11.12 6.59 -0.32
N PHE A 313 10.41 7.03 -1.36
CA PHE A 313 9.50 8.19 -1.30
C PHE A 313 8.42 8.01 -0.21
N LYS A 314 7.85 6.80 -0.09
CA LYS A 314 6.89 6.46 0.96
C LYS A 314 7.50 6.55 2.37
N ASN A 315 8.79 6.24 2.52
CA ASN A 315 9.52 6.35 3.79
C ASN A 315 9.94 7.79 4.13
N ARG A 316 10.32 8.60 3.11
CA ARG A 316 10.73 10.01 3.28
C ARG A 316 9.56 10.94 3.60
N THR A 317 8.38 10.70 3.04
CA THR A 317 7.17 11.53 3.25
C THR A 317 6.44 11.21 4.57
N ALA A 318 7.15 10.65 5.56
CA ALA A 318 6.61 10.25 6.86
C ALA A 318 6.20 11.44 7.74
N ASP A 319 5.13 12.12 7.31
CA ASP A 319 4.14 12.79 8.17
C ASP A 319 3.15 11.75 8.75
N PHE A 320 3.65 10.55 8.99
CA PHE A 320 2.91 9.38 9.47
C PHE A 320 2.30 9.64 10.84
N VAL A 321 2.96 10.40 11.71
CA VAL A 321 2.47 10.70 13.07
C VAL A 321 1.38 11.78 13.09
N ALA A 322 1.42 12.76 12.18
CA ALA A 322 0.44 13.85 12.12
C ALA A 322 -0.84 13.43 11.36
N GLU A 323 -0.68 12.67 10.26
CA GLU A 323 -1.81 12.05 9.57
C GLU A 323 -2.42 10.93 10.39
N GLN A 324 -1.65 10.09 11.08
CA GLN A 324 -2.19 9.13 12.05
C GLN A 324 -2.91 9.86 13.19
N LYS A 325 -2.39 10.96 13.74
CA LYS A 325 -3.14 11.75 14.75
C LYS A 325 -4.44 12.37 14.23
N LYS A 326 -4.51 12.83 12.97
CA LYS A 326 -5.70 13.49 12.39
C LYS A 326 -6.71 12.47 11.83
N ALA A 327 -6.20 11.40 11.22
CA ALA A 327 -6.96 10.22 10.84
C ALA A 327 -7.46 9.51 12.09
N ASP A 328 -6.68 9.36 13.16
CA ASP A 328 -7.12 8.84 14.47
C ASP A 328 -8.08 9.82 15.14
N LYS A 329 -7.93 11.15 15.02
CA LYS A 329 -8.95 12.09 15.54
C LYS A 329 -10.27 12.01 14.77
N LYS A 330 -10.21 11.81 13.45
CA LYS A 330 -11.37 11.68 12.55
C LYS A 330 -12.00 10.29 12.68
N LEU A 331 -11.19 9.25 12.70
CA LEU A 331 -11.51 7.85 12.94
C LEU A 331 -12.04 7.68 14.37
N MET A 332 -11.52 8.37 15.39
CA MET A 332 -12.10 8.35 16.74
C MET A 332 -13.41 9.15 16.80
N ARG A 333 -13.56 10.25 16.03
CA ARG A 333 -14.87 10.94 15.88
C ARG A 333 -15.89 10.11 15.09
N GLU A 334 -15.46 9.33 14.10
CA GLU A 334 -16.29 8.46 13.25
C GLU A 334 -16.56 7.09 13.91
N LEU A 335 -15.60 6.52 14.65
CA LEU A 335 -15.73 5.33 15.52
C LEU A 335 -16.68 5.61 16.68
N ASN A 336 -16.67 6.83 17.21
CA ASN A 336 -17.65 7.28 18.20
C ASN A 336 -19.05 7.52 17.59
N ALA A 337 -19.17 7.59 16.25
CA ALA A 337 -20.42 7.88 15.55
C ALA A 337 -21.09 6.67 14.86
N ALA A 338 -20.36 5.61 14.48
CA ALA A 338 -20.96 4.42 13.85
C ALA A 338 -20.09 3.13 13.98
N PRO A 339 -20.41 2.21 14.93
CA PRO A 339 -19.59 1.02 15.20
C PRO A 339 -19.67 -0.16 14.20
N ASP A 340 -20.48 -0.10 13.14
CA ASP A 340 -20.97 -1.33 12.45
C ASP A 340 -20.69 -1.42 10.93
N SER A 341 -19.53 -0.96 10.41
CA SER A 341 -19.13 -1.37 9.05
C SER A 341 -18.58 -2.81 9.06
N VAL A 342 -19.50 -3.78 9.04
CA VAL A 342 -19.25 -5.23 8.97
C VAL A 342 -18.19 -5.58 7.91
N THR A 343 -18.16 -4.85 6.81
CA THR A 343 -17.25 -5.06 5.68
C THR A 343 -15.79 -4.77 6.04
N ALA A 344 -15.52 -3.80 6.92
CA ALA A 344 -14.16 -3.51 7.37
C ALA A 344 -13.67 -4.55 8.40
N LEU A 345 -14.53 -4.90 9.37
CA LEU A 345 -14.20 -5.91 10.38
C LEU A 345 -13.99 -7.30 9.77
N LYS A 346 -14.75 -7.68 8.72
CA LYS A 346 -14.55 -8.94 7.97
C LYS A 346 -13.18 -9.06 7.29
N LYS A 347 -12.52 -7.94 6.96
CA LYS A 347 -11.18 -7.97 6.37
C LYS A 347 -10.12 -8.32 7.40
N ILE A 348 -10.31 -7.89 8.65
CA ILE A 348 -9.37 -8.04 9.76
C ILE A 348 -9.63 -9.34 10.52
N TRP A 349 -10.89 -9.70 10.73
CA TRP A 349 -11.28 -10.80 11.59
C TRP A 349 -11.80 -11.99 10.76
N GLY A 350 -11.13 -13.12 10.89
CA GLY A 350 -11.73 -14.42 10.60
C GLY A 350 -12.60 -14.82 11.79
N TYR A 351 -13.85 -15.22 11.53
CA TYR A 351 -14.77 -15.66 12.57
C TYR A 351 -15.72 -16.73 12.05
N LYS A 352 -16.24 -17.53 12.98
CA LYS A 352 -17.30 -18.53 12.77
C LYS A 352 -18.53 -18.12 13.56
N LYS A 353 -19.70 -18.17 12.94
CA LYS A 353 -20.99 -17.97 13.63
C LYS A 353 -21.44 -19.31 14.22
N GLU A 354 -21.75 -19.32 15.50
CA GLU A 354 -22.27 -20.50 16.20
C GLU A 354 -23.80 -20.54 16.13
N GLU A 355 -24.40 -21.70 16.46
CA GLU A 355 -25.85 -21.93 16.37
C GLU A 355 -26.68 -20.95 17.22
N ASN A 356 -26.14 -20.53 18.36
CA ASN A 356 -26.75 -19.55 19.25
C ASN A 356 -26.66 -18.09 18.75
N GLY A 357 -26.12 -17.86 17.55
CA GLY A 357 -26.01 -16.55 16.92
C GLY A 357 -24.79 -15.71 17.32
N THR A 358 -23.97 -16.18 18.27
CA THR A 358 -22.70 -15.56 18.67
C THR A 358 -21.56 -15.90 17.70
N LEU A 359 -20.42 -15.21 17.86
CA LEU A 359 -19.23 -15.38 17.03
C LEU A 359 -18.05 -15.91 17.84
N THR A 360 -17.32 -16.84 17.22
CA THR A 360 -15.99 -17.27 17.62
C THR A 360 -14.96 -16.66 16.68
N ILE A 361 -13.99 -15.91 17.21
CA ILE A 361 -12.86 -15.40 16.41
C ILE A 361 -11.95 -16.56 16.06
N THR A 362 -11.72 -16.82 14.78
CA THR A 362 -10.88 -17.93 14.29
C THR A 362 -9.53 -17.46 13.78
N ASN A 363 -9.40 -16.18 13.42
CA ASN A 363 -8.14 -15.65 12.89
C ASN A 363 -8.07 -14.11 12.98
N TYR A 364 -6.87 -13.57 13.22
CA TYR A 364 -6.56 -12.15 13.06
C TYR A 364 -5.68 -11.90 11.82
N LYS A 365 -6.11 -11.01 10.94
CA LYS A 365 -5.49 -10.69 9.64
C LYS A 365 -4.96 -9.25 9.55
N GLY A 366 -5.06 -8.48 10.64
CA GLY A 366 -4.59 -7.10 10.68
C GLY A 366 -3.08 -6.99 10.83
N THR A 367 -2.59 -5.76 10.74
CA THR A 367 -1.17 -5.41 10.78
C THR A 367 -0.74 -4.73 12.09
N GLU A 368 -1.69 -4.46 12.98
CA GLU A 368 -1.44 -3.77 14.26
C GLU A 368 -0.72 -4.67 15.26
N PHE A 369 0.11 -4.04 16.09
CA PHE A 369 0.82 -4.72 17.19
C PHE A 369 0.03 -4.67 18.51
N GLU A 370 -0.88 -3.71 18.63
CA GLU A 370 -1.85 -3.63 19.72
C GLU A 370 -3.24 -3.93 19.17
N VAL A 371 -3.82 -5.05 19.58
CA VAL A 371 -5.02 -5.59 18.98
C VAL A 371 -6.19 -5.54 19.96
N THR A 372 -7.26 -4.83 19.60
CA THR A 372 -8.52 -4.86 20.36
C THR A 372 -9.55 -5.71 19.62
N VAL A 373 -9.96 -6.82 20.24
CA VAL A 373 -11.03 -7.68 19.71
C VAL A 373 -12.38 -6.97 19.88
N PRO A 374 -13.20 -6.83 18.82
CA PRO A 374 -14.47 -6.12 18.92
C PRO A 374 -15.51 -6.92 19.72
N GLU A 375 -16.39 -6.24 20.45
CA GLU A 375 -17.53 -6.86 21.16
C GLU A 375 -18.55 -7.48 20.21
N LYS A 376 -18.70 -6.90 19.01
CA LYS A 376 -19.66 -7.31 17.98
C LYS A 376 -19.03 -7.21 16.59
N ILE A 377 -19.49 -8.06 15.68
CA ILE A 377 -19.25 -7.90 14.24
C ILE A 377 -20.62 -7.92 13.56
N GLY A 378 -21.08 -6.72 13.20
CA GLY A 378 -22.48 -6.52 12.81
C GLY A 378 -23.42 -6.79 13.97
N LYS A 379 -24.50 -7.53 13.74
CA LYS A 379 -25.50 -7.81 14.78
C LYS A 379 -25.11 -8.93 15.75
N SER A 380 -24.01 -9.63 15.52
CA SER A 380 -23.61 -10.80 16.31
C SER A 380 -22.50 -10.45 17.31
N VAL A 381 -22.66 -10.91 18.56
CA VAL A 381 -21.73 -10.71 19.67
C VAL A 381 -20.55 -11.68 19.55
N VAL A 382 -19.33 -11.18 19.77
CA VAL A 382 -18.13 -12.00 19.87
C VAL A 382 -18.08 -12.61 21.28
N ALA A 383 -18.25 -13.91 21.37
CA ALA A 383 -18.37 -14.64 22.63
C ALA A 383 -17.19 -15.60 22.89
N ALA A 384 -16.36 -15.91 21.88
CA ALA A 384 -15.26 -16.84 22.05
C ALA A 384 -14.04 -16.51 21.19
N ILE A 385 -12.86 -16.92 21.67
CA ILE A 385 -11.62 -16.96 20.90
C ILE A 385 -11.34 -18.41 20.52
N GLY A 386 -11.25 -18.68 19.22
CA GLY A 386 -11.13 -20.00 18.63
C GLY A 386 -9.74 -20.61 18.73
N LYS A 387 -9.66 -21.90 18.40
CA LYS A 387 -8.41 -22.68 18.43
C LYS A 387 -7.36 -22.02 17.54
N GLY A 388 -6.19 -21.70 18.12
CA GLY A 388 -5.08 -21.10 17.38
C GLY A 388 -5.36 -19.72 16.77
N ALA A 389 -6.38 -18.99 17.25
CA ALA A 389 -6.84 -17.75 16.59
C ALA A 389 -5.73 -16.70 16.40
N PHE A 390 -4.84 -16.56 17.38
CA PHE A 390 -3.67 -15.67 17.36
C PHE A 390 -2.34 -16.43 17.31
N SER A 391 -2.34 -17.75 17.41
CA SER A 391 -1.12 -18.55 17.36
C SER A 391 -0.42 -18.45 16.00
N HIS A 392 0.91 -18.49 16.03
CA HIS A 392 1.74 -18.64 14.84
C HIS A 392 1.80 -20.10 14.34
N SER A 393 1.83 -21.08 15.25
CA SER A 393 2.02 -22.50 14.92
C SER A 393 0.73 -23.29 14.71
N TYR A 394 -0.41 -22.76 15.19
CA TYR A 394 -1.73 -23.40 15.10
C TYR A 394 -2.72 -22.61 14.23
N CYS A 395 -2.22 -21.77 13.32
CA CYS A 395 -3.09 -20.92 12.51
C CYS A 395 -3.96 -21.76 11.54
N ASN A 396 -5.28 -21.63 11.66
CA ASN A 396 -6.25 -22.40 10.87
C ASN A 396 -6.67 -21.70 9.55
N GLY A 397 -6.04 -20.57 9.19
CA GLY A 397 -6.40 -19.76 8.02
C GLY A 397 -5.24 -19.51 7.07
N ARG A 398 -5.55 -19.31 5.78
CA ARG A 398 -4.58 -18.80 4.79
C ARG A 398 -4.20 -17.36 5.16
N LEU A 399 -3.03 -17.19 5.78
CA LEU A 399 -2.39 -15.90 6.05
C LEU A 399 -1.25 -15.69 5.04
N THR A 400 -1.03 -14.45 4.62
CA THR A 400 0.16 -14.10 3.82
C THR A 400 1.42 -14.12 4.69
N SER A 401 2.60 -14.22 4.06
CA SER A 401 3.89 -14.17 4.77
C SER A 401 4.04 -12.88 5.60
N GLU A 402 3.54 -11.76 5.08
CA GLU A 402 3.52 -10.47 5.79
C GLU A 402 2.64 -10.52 7.04
N GLN A 403 1.39 -11.02 6.93
CA GLN A 403 0.50 -11.18 8.08
C GLN A 403 1.08 -12.09 9.17
N LEU A 404 1.80 -13.14 8.75
CA LEU A 404 2.48 -14.05 9.67
C LEU A 404 3.63 -13.34 10.41
N ALA A 405 4.38 -12.48 9.71
CA ALA A 405 5.45 -11.68 10.29
C ALA A 405 4.92 -10.60 11.25
N HIS A 406 3.80 -9.94 10.93
CA HIS A 406 3.15 -8.97 11.83
C HIS A 406 2.63 -9.66 13.10
N ARG A 407 2.00 -10.83 12.97
CA ARG A 407 1.49 -11.60 14.10
C ARG A 407 2.57 -11.92 15.15
N GLN A 408 3.79 -12.23 14.71
CA GLN A 408 4.92 -12.49 15.61
C GLN A 408 5.36 -11.25 16.41
N LYS A 409 4.90 -10.05 16.03
CA LYS A 409 5.21 -8.77 16.66
C LYS A 409 4.07 -8.20 17.50
N ILE A 410 2.94 -8.91 17.63
CA ILE A 410 1.82 -8.44 18.46
C ILE A 410 2.28 -8.41 19.92
N THR A 411 2.22 -7.21 20.51
CA THR A 411 2.65 -6.92 21.88
C THR A 411 1.48 -6.86 22.86
N LYS A 412 0.28 -6.47 22.40
CA LYS A 412 -0.88 -6.31 23.28
C LYS A 412 -2.15 -6.87 22.65
N ILE A 413 -2.95 -7.56 23.46
CA ILE A 413 -4.29 -8.01 23.07
C ILE A 413 -5.31 -7.58 24.12
N VAL A 414 -6.35 -6.85 23.69
CA VAL A 414 -7.50 -6.50 24.52
C VAL A 414 -8.71 -7.34 24.10
N LEU A 415 -9.14 -8.23 24.98
CA LEU A 415 -10.34 -9.06 24.82
C LEU A 415 -11.55 -8.37 25.46
N PRO A 416 -12.73 -8.34 24.81
CA PRO A 416 -13.92 -7.73 25.36
C PRO A 416 -14.56 -8.60 26.44
N GLU A 417 -15.32 -7.97 27.35
CA GLU A 417 -16.06 -8.65 28.43
C GLU A 417 -17.14 -9.61 27.92
N THR A 418 -17.53 -9.50 26.65
CA THR A 418 -18.46 -10.42 25.98
C THR A 418 -17.86 -11.81 25.77
N VAL A 419 -16.54 -11.95 25.75
CA VAL A 419 -15.86 -13.25 25.58
C VAL A 419 -16.01 -14.11 26.84
N GLN A 420 -16.62 -15.27 26.67
CA GLN A 420 -16.86 -16.28 27.71
C GLN A 420 -15.93 -17.49 27.57
N GLU A 421 -15.31 -17.71 26.41
CA GLU A 421 -14.52 -18.90 26.11
C GLU A 421 -13.22 -18.56 25.37
N ILE A 422 -12.11 -19.18 25.77
CA ILE A 422 -10.82 -19.15 25.06
C ILE A 422 -10.40 -20.60 24.79
N LYS A 423 -10.43 -20.99 23.51
CA LYS A 423 -10.16 -22.36 23.07
C LYS A 423 -8.66 -22.67 23.02
N GLU A 424 -8.35 -23.96 22.85
CA GLU A 424 -7.00 -24.53 22.81
C GLU A 424 -6.03 -23.70 21.94
N ALA A 425 -4.83 -23.45 22.48
CA ALA A 425 -3.73 -22.80 21.76
C ALA A 425 -4.06 -21.41 21.18
N ALA A 426 -5.10 -20.71 21.67
CA ALA A 426 -5.52 -19.42 21.11
C ALA A 426 -4.37 -18.40 20.96
N PHE A 427 -3.46 -18.32 21.92
CA PHE A 427 -2.31 -17.41 21.97
C PHE A 427 -0.96 -18.16 21.96
N PHE A 428 -0.93 -19.42 21.55
CA PHE A 428 0.28 -20.24 21.61
C PHE A 428 1.41 -19.66 20.74
N GLY A 429 2.59 -19.53 21.32
CA GLY A 429 3.81 -19.09 20.64
C GLY A 429 3.88 -17.59 20.37
N MET A 430 3.03 -16.77 21.01
CA MET A 430 3.09 -15.32 20.89
C MET A 430 4.24 -14.74 21.72
N LYS A 431 5.47 -14.92 21.23
CA LYS A 431 6.71 -14.57 21.94
C LYS A 431 6.87 -13.08 22.25
N ALA A 432 6.22 -12.19 21.49
CA ALA A 432 6.26 -10.74 21.69
C ALA A 432 5.13 -10.19 22.58
N LEU A 433 4.16 -11.03 22.97
CA LEU A 433 3.00 -10.58 23.75
C LEU A 433 3.43 -10.22 25.17
N VAL A 434 3.27 -8.94 25.53
CA VAL A 434 3.61 -8.37 26.84
C VAL A 434 2.38 -8.02 27.68
N GLU A 435 1.20 -7.89 27.07
CA GLU A 435 -0.03 -7.54 27.76
C GLU A 435 -1.26 -8.23 27.15
N VAL A 436 -2.05 -8.90 27.98
CA VAL A 436 -3.35 -9.45 27.60
C VAL A 436 -4.29 -9.48 28.80
N ASN A 437 -5.54 -9.07 28.62
CA ASN A 437 -6.58 -9.25 29.64
C ASN A 437 -7.37 -10.54 29.40
N ILE A 438 -7.66 -11.28 30.47
CA ILE A 438 -8.58 -12.41 30.44
C ILE A 438 -9.93 -11.92 31.00
N PRO A 439 -11.00 -11.89 30.17
CA PRO A 439 -12.32 -11.41 30.60
C PRO A 439 -12.89 -12.22 31.77
N LYS A 440 -13.67 -11.55 32.64
CA LYS A 440 -14.29 -12.18 33.84
C LYS A 440 -15.26 -13.33 33.52
N GLY A 441 -15.74 -13.39 32.28
CA GLY A 441 -16.61 -14.43 31.76
C GLY A 441 -15.92 -15.79 31.57
N VAL A 442 -14.59 -15.80 31.41
CA VAL A 442 -13.83 -17.01 31.10
C VAL A 442 -13.79 -17.96 32.30
N ARG A 443 -14.12 -19.24 32.05
CA ARG A 443 -14.14 -20.31 33.07
C ARG A 443 -13.00 -21.30 32.94
N VAL A 444 -12.41 -21.45 31.75
CA VAL A 444 -11.36 -22.44 31.48
C VAL A 444 -10.24 -21.78 30.71
N ILE A 445 -8.99 -21.98 31.15
CA ILE A 445 -7.80 -21.76 30.31
C ILE A 445 -7.44 -23.09 29.68
N GLY A 446 -7.79 -23.22 28.40
CA GLY A 446 -7.62 -24.46 27.65
C GLY A 446 -6.17 -24.89 27.43
N LYS A 447 -6.02 -26.11 26.91
CA LYS A 447 -4.71 -26.69 26.59
C LYS A 447 -3.85 -25.76 25.72
N ASN A 448 -2.58 -25.60 26.09
CA ASN A 448 -1.58 -24.78 25.39
C ASN A 448 -1.95 -23.29 25.17
N THR A 449 -2.98 -22.73 25.81
CA THR A 449 -3.53 -21.41 25.45
C THR A 449 -2.49 -20.27 25.41
N PHE A 450 -1.63 -20.15 26.42
CA PHE A 450 -0.55 -19.17 26.51
C PHE A 450 0.85 -19.80 26.45
N GLY A 451 0.95 -21.06 26.02
CA GLY A 451 2.24 -21.75 25.90
C GLY A 451 3.21 -20.97 25.02
N PHE A 452 4.46 -20.79 25.47
CA PHE A 452 5.52 -20.02 24.82
C PHE A 452 5.22 -18.51 24.63
N CYS A 453 4.36 -17.91 25.45
CA CYS A 453 4.24 -16.45 25.56
C CYS A 453 5.38 -15.88 26.42
N CYS A 454 6.61 -15.95 25.89
CA CYS A 454 7.83 -15.76 26.67
C CYS A 454 8.09 -14.33 27.18
N ALA A 455 7.36 -13.32 26.69
CA ALA A 455 7.52 -11.92 27.11
C ALA A 455 6.48 -11.44 28.14
N LEU A 456 5.46 -12.27 28.44
CA LEU A 456 4.36 -11.89 29.33
C LEU A 456 4.80 -12.05 30.80
N LYS A 457 5.02 -10.92 31.48
CA LYS A 457 5.53 -10.87 32.87
C LYS A 457 4.46 -11.00 33.94
N HIS A 458 3.31 -10.39 33.68
CA HIS A 458 2.18 -10.34 34.60
C HIS A 458 0.93 -10.81 33.87
N LEU A 459 0.17 -11.67 34.51
CA LEU A 459 -1.11 -12.14 34.00
C LEU A 459 -2.10 -12.28 35.14
N VAL A 460 -3.23 -11.60 35.03
CA VAL A 460 -4.32 -11.68 36.01
C VAL A 460 -5.32 -12.72 35.54
N LEU A 461 -5.51 -13.77 36.35
CA LEU A 461 -6.53 -14.79 36.11
C LEU A 461 -7.89 -14.33 36.64
N PRO A 462 -9.01 -14.61 35.94
CA PRO A 462 -10.33 -14.15 36.38
C PRO A 462 -10.78 -14.90 37.64
N GLU A 463 -11.45 -14.21 38.56
CA GLU A 463 -11.85 -14.78 39.87
C GLU A 463 -12.74 -16.03 39.78
N ARG A 464 -13.52 -16.14 38.70
CA ARG A 464 -14.45 -17.25 38.43
C ARG A 464 -13.82 -18.34 37.57
N LEU A 465 -12.51 -18.34 37.37
CA LEU A 465 -11.83 -19.40 36.64
C LEU A 465 -11.97 -20.73 37.38
N GLU A 466 -12.37 -21.78 36.69
CA GLU A 466 -12.68 -23.10 37.25
C GLU A 466 -11.58 -24.14 36.96
N LYS A 467 -10.88 -24.01 35.83
CA LYS A 467 -9.92 -25.02 35.37
C LYS A 467 -8.75 -24.42 34.58
N ILE A 468 -7.54 -24.91 34.85
CA ILE A 468 -6.32 -24.66 34.07
C ILE A 468 -5.86 -25.99 33.47
N GLU A 469 -5.85 -26.09 32.15
CA GLU A 469 -5.57 -27.35 31.45
C GLU A 469 -4.08 -27.57 31.14
N GLU A 470 -3.79 -28.72 30.52
CA GLU A 470 -2.45 -29.14 30.12
C GLU A 470 -1.69 -28.04 29.37
N ARG A 471 -0.49 -27.71 29.86
CA ARG A 471 0.46 -26.76 29.23
C ARG A 471 -0.11 -25.37 28.99
N ALA A 472 -1.18 -24.97 29.70
CA ALA A 472 -1.85 -23.69 29.54
C ALA A 472 -0.90 -22.47 29.56
N PHE A 473 0.14 -22.51 30.40
CA PHE A 473 1.16 -21.47 30.60
C PHE A 473 2.59 -22.03 30.42
N TYR A 474 2.74 -23.09 29.61
CA TYR A 474 4.04 -23.76 29.41
C TYR A 474 5.09 -22.80 28.84
N ASN A 475 6.28 -22.76 29.44
CA ASN A 475 7.42 -21.96 28.98
C ASN A 475 7.11 -20.45 28.84
N MET A 476 6.35 -19.90 29.79
CA MET A 476 6.25 -18.45 29.99
C MET A 476 7.45 -17.96 30.79
N SER A 477 8.62 -17.92 30.16
CA SER A 477 9.92 -17.68 30.80
C SER A 477 10.04 -16.34 31.53
N ALA A 478 9.21 -15.34 31.20
CA ALA A 478 9.20 -14.03 31.85
C ALA A 478 8.14 -13.87 32.95
N LEU A 479 7.23 -14.84 33.14
CA LEU A 479 6.19 -14.77 34.17
C LEU A 479 6.86 -14.75 35.55
N GLU A 480 6.64 -13.70 36.34
CA GLU A 480 7.31 -13.52 37.64
C GLU A 480 6.47 -14.01 38.83
N GLU A 481 5.16 -13.78 38.76
CA GLU A 481 4.20 -14.11 39.83
C GLU A 481 2.87 -14.54 39.21
N ILE A 482 2.18 -15.49 39.85
CA ILE A 482 0.81 -15.85 39.49
C ILE A 482 0.02 -16.31 40.70
N GLN A 483 -1.21 -15.80 40.81
CA GLN A 483 -2.18 -16.21 41.81
C GLN A 483 -3.21 -17.13 41.16
N ILE A 484 -3.35 -18.35 41.68
CA ILE A 484 -4.39 -19.28 41.24
C ILE A 484 -5.70 -18.93 41.97
N PRO A 485 -6.79 -18.58 41.26
CA PRO A 485 -8.01 -18.06 41.88
C PRO A 485 -8.90 -19.14 42.48
N LYS A 486 -9.77 -18.74 43.43
CA LYS A 486 -10.65 -19.60 44.26
C LYS A 486 -11.61 -20.53 43.53
N GLY A 487 -11.83 -20.33 42.24
CA GLY A 487 -12.66 -21.25 41.46
C GLY A 487 -11.90 -22.47 40.97
N VAL A 488 -10.57 -22.40 40.89
CA VAL A 488 -9.74 -23.45 40.28
C VAL A 488 -9.64 -24.64 41.22
N LYS A 489 -10.02 -25.81 40.71
CA LYS A 489 -9.97 -27.09 41.42
C LYS A 489 -8.78 -27.96 41.00
N GLU A 490 -8.28 -27.76 39.78
CA GLU A 490 -7.23 -28.57 39.18
C GLU A 490 -6.29 -27.74 38.32
N VAL A 491 -4.98 -27.99 38.46
CA VAL A 491 -3.91 -27.49 37.58
C VAL A 491 -3.38 -28.66 36.77
N GLY A 492 -3.51 -28.59 35.44
CA GLY A 492 -3.19 -29.68 34.52
C GLY A 492 -1.71 -29.98 34.33
N ILE A 493 -1.45 -31.06 33.58
CA ILE A 493 -0.11 -31.57 33.26
C ILE A 493 0.75 -30.46 32.62
N GLU A 494 1.95 -30.24 33.15
CA GLU A 494 2.90 -29.23 32.66
C GLU A 494 2.34 -27.79 32.54
N ALA A 495 1.25 -27.46 33.25
CA ALA A 495 0.55 -26.18 33.09
C ALA A 495 1.47 -24.96 33.18
N PHE A 496 2.43 -24.96 34.12
CA PHE A 496 3.41 -23.89 34.35
C PHE A 496 4.85 -24.38 34.20
N ALA A 497 5.08 -25.52 33.53
CA ALA A 497 6.45 -26.04 33.38
C ALA A 497 7.32 -25.05 32.58
N LYS A 498 8.59 -24.89 32.96
CA LYS A 498 9.57 -23.95 32.37
C LYS A 498 9.19 -22.46 32.50
N CYS A 499 8.46 -22.07 33.54
CA CYS A 499 8.31 -20.66 33.88
C CYS A 499 9.56 -20.19 34.65
N ASP A 500 10.66 -19.98 33.92
CA ASP A 500 12.00 -19.76 34.49
C ASP A 500 12.10 -18.57 35.45
N SER A 501 11.25 -17.55 35.27
CA SER A 501 11.24 -16.35 36.12
C SER A 501 10.24 -16.39 37.28
N LEU A 502 9.42 -17.45 37.38
CA LEU A 502 8.37 -17.53 38.39
C LEU A 502 9.01 -17.66 39.78
N LYS A 503 8.83 -16.65 40.63
CA LYS A 503 9.40 -16.59 41.98
C LYS A 503 8.44 -17.07 43.05
N LYS A 504 7.19 -16.64 42.94
CA LYS A 504 6.15 -16.85 43.95
C LYS A 504 4.91 -17.46 43.33
N LEU A 505 4.39 -18.47 44.02
CA LEU A 505 3.17 -19.17 43.64
C LEU A 505 2.25 -19.29 44.85
N THR A 506 1.06 -18.70 44.73
CA THR A 506 0.03 -18.76 45.77
C THR A 506 -1.22 -19.43 45.23
N PHE A 507 -1.71 -20.44 45.95
CA PHE A 507 -2.95 -21.12 45.64
C PHE A 507 -4.09 -20.64 46.55
N SER A 508 -5.30 -20.56 46.02
CA SER A 508 -6.49 -20.39 46.83
C SER A 508 -6.89 -21.68 47.55
N ASN A 509 -7.64 -21.56 48.66
CA ASN A 509 -8.12 -22.67 49.49
C ASN A 509 -9.16 -23.62 48.81
N SER A 510 -9.24 -23.61 47.49
CA SER A 510 -10.14 -24.43 46.67
C SER A 510 -9.43 -25.52 45.87
N LEU A 511 -8.11 -25.40 45.67
CA LEU A 511 -7.36 -26.29 44.79
C LEU A 511 -7.31 -27.71 45.38
N LYS A 512 -7.64 -28.72 44.56
CA LYS A 512 -7.68 -30.12 44.98
C LYS A 512 -6.57 -30.96 44.36
N LYS A 513 -6.15 -30.63 43.14
CA LYS A 513 -5.19 -31.45 42.38
C LYS A 513 -4.18 -30.61 41.58
N ILE A 514 -2.92 -31.00 41.64
CA ILE A 514 -1.83 -30.53 40.77
C ILE A 514 -1.30 -31.74 39.99
N ASP A 515 -1.41 -31.71 38.67
CA ASP A 515 -1.01 -32.82 37.81
C ASP A 515 0.51 -32.89 37.55
N ALA A 516 0.94 -34.00 36.93
CA ALA A 516 2.33 -34.30 36.70
C ALA A 516 3.08 -33.14 36.00
N ARG A 517 4.29 -32.85 36.47
CA ARG A 517 5.19 -31.81 35.95
C ARG A 517 4.60 -30.39 35.91
N ALA A 518 3.50 -30.10 36.61
CA ALA A 518 2.82 -28.81 36.52
C ALA A 518 3.75 -27.60 36.74
N PHE A 519 4.76 -27.69 37.61
CA PHE A 519 5.74 -26.63 37.89
C PHE A 519 7.18 -27.08 37.63
N ALA A 520 7.38 -28.06 36.75
CA ALA A 520 8.71 -28.60 36.46
C ALA A 520 9.58 -27.54 35.74
N ASN A 521 10.84 -27.42 36.15
CA ASN A 521 11.85 -26.48 35.65
C ASN A 521 11.49 -25.00 35.91
N CYS A 522 10.74 -24.70 36.97
CA CYS A 522 10.59 -23.32 37.44
C CYS A 522 11.82 -22.94 38.28
N TYR A 523 12.93 -22.62 37.62
CA TYR A 523 14.25 -22.51 38.26
C TYR A 523 14.35 -21.44 39.35
N LYS A 524 13.56 -20.36 39.26
CA LYS A 524 13.52 -19.26 40.26
C LYS A 524 12.40 -19.39 41.29
N LEU A 525 11.65 -20.49 41.32
CA LEU A 525 10.57 -20.67 42.29
C LEU A 525 11.18 -20.82 43.68
N GLU A 526 10.90 -19.84 44.56
CA GLU A 526 11.46 -19.76 45.92
C GLU A 526 10.43 -20.16 46.97
N GLU A 527 9.17 -19.78 46.76
CA GLU A 527 8.08 -19.93 47.74
C GLU A 527 6.84 -20.57 47.11
N ILE A 528 6.28 -21.56 47.81
CA ILE A 528 5.05 -22.26 47.44
C ILE A 528 4.14 -22.30 48.67
N ASP A 529 2.93 -21.78 48.53
CA ASP A 529 1.86 -21.93 49.52
C ASP A 529 0.71 -22.72 48.91
N PHE A 530 0.62 -24.01 49.24
CA PHE A 530 -0.39 -24.96 48.77
C PHE A 530 -1.83 -24.63 49.20
N GLY A 531 -2.02 -23.77 50.20
CA GLY A 531 -3.30 -23.58 50.88
C GLY A 531 -3.77 -24.85 51.63
N GLU A 532 -5.02 -24.82 52.08
CA GLU A 532 -5.54 -25.83 53.02
C GLU A 532 -6.27 -27.02 52.36
N SER A 533 -6.46 -26.99 51.04
CA SER A 533 -7.42 -27.88 50.36
C SER A 533 -6.79 -28.94 49.45
N ILE A 534 -5.49 -28.87 49.17
CA ILE A 534 -4.82 -29.73 48.19
C ILE A 534 -4.85 -31.20 48.61
N GLN A 535 -5.21 -32.12 47.72
CA GLN A 535 -5.31 -33.55 48.03
C GLN A 535 -4.29 -34.37 47.24
N GLU A 536 -4.07 -34.00 45.98
CA GLU A 536 -3.21 -34.75 45.07
C GLU A 536 -2.15 -33.86 44.44
N ILE A 537 -0.88 -34.31 44.54
CA ILE A 537 0.26 -33.69 43.87
C ILE A 537 0.91 -34.77 42.99
N GLY A 538 1.03 -34.47 41.70
CA GLY A 538 1.53 -35.36 40.64
C GLY A 538 3.01 -35.76 40.75
N GLU A 539 3.43 -36.63 39.84
CA GLU A 539 4.85 -36.95 39.65
C GLU A 539 5.61 -35.75 39.08
N LEU A 540 6.87 -35.57 39.49
CA LEU A 540 7.79 -34.55 38.93
C LEU A 540 7.28 -33.11 39.02
N VAL A 541 6.31 -32.80 39.90
CA VAL A 541 5.64 -31.49 39.93
C VAL A 541 6.61 -30.33 40.10
N PHE A 542 7.62 -30.47 40.97
CA PHE A 542 8.65 -29.45 41.23
C PHE A 542 10.03 -29.92 40.77
N GLN A 543 10.09 -30.79 39.76
CA GLN A 543 11.36 -31.19 39.16
C GLN A 543 12.19 -29.95 38.80
N ASP A 544 13.48 -29.94 39.11
CA ASP A 544 14.44 -28.89 38.77
C ASP A 544 14.01 -27.47 39.24
N CYS A 545 13.21 -27.35 40.31
CA CYS A 545 12.96 -26.09 41.02
C CYS A 545 14.18 -25.72 41.88
N THR A 546 15.26 -25.29 41.22
CA THR A 546 16.58 -25.17 41.85
C THR A 546 16.74 -24.03 42.85
N SER A 547 15.77 -23.12 42.97
CA SER A 547 15.77 -22.03 43.96
C SER A 547 14.84 -22.28 45.16
N LEU A 548 14.07 -23.37 45.15
CA LEU A 548 13.14 -23.69 46.22
C LEU A 548 13.92 -24.12 47.47
N LYS A 549 13.83 -23.34 48.56
CA LYS A 549 14.61 -23.57 49.78
C LYS A 549 13.88 -24.37 50.83
N ASN A 550 12.63 -24.03 51.09
CA ASN A 550 11.83 -24.60 52.16
C ASN A 550 10.46 -24.96 51.60
N ILE A 551 9.88 -26.07 52.09
CA ILE A 551 8.52 -26.44 51.70
C ILE A 551 7.79 -27.18 52.82
N ILE A 552 6.50 -26.87 52.96
CA ILE A 552 5.58 -27.55 53.85
C ILE A 552 4.62 -28.37 52.98
N ILE A 553 4.57 -29.68 53.21
CA ILE A 553 3.60 -30.58 52.59
C ILE A 553 2.39 -30.69 53.53
N PRO A 554 1.20 -30.21 53.12
CA PRO A 554 0.05 -30.12 54.01
C PRO A 554 -0.52 -31.50 54.36
N SER A 555 -1.22 -31.56 55.49
CA SER A 555 -1.83 -32.79 56.05
C SER A 555 -2.86 -33.44 55.13
N THR A 556 -3.41 -32.67 54.19
CA THR A 556 -4.42 -33.11 53.23
C THR A 556 -3.86 -33.94 52.08
N VAL A 557 -2.53 -33.93 51.86
CA VAL A 557 -1.86 -34.76 50.86
C VAL A 557 -1.69 -36.18 51.42
N ILE A 558 -2.15 -37.19 50.68
CA ILE A 558 -2.04 -38.60 51.14
C ILE A 558 -0.74 -39.26 50.69
N GLU A 559 -0.29 -38.98 49.46
CA GLU A 559 0.85 -39.63 48.83
C GLU A 559 1.82 -38.61 48.20
N MET A 560 3.11 -38.75 48.49
CA MET A 560 4.19 -38.05 47.79
C MET A 560 4.72 -38.90 46.63
N LYS A 561 4.38 -38.53 45.40
CA LYS A 561 4.68 -39.28 44.17
C LYS A 561 6.15 -39.21 43.73
N ARG A 562 6.54 -40.13 42.83
CA ARG A 562 7.92 -40.30 42.35
C ARG A 562 8.49 -38.99 41.80
N TYR A 563 9.73 -38.69 42.17
CA TYR A 563 10.51 -37.54 41.69
C TYR A 563 9.87 -36.16 41.92
N MET A 564 8.94 -36.03 42.89
CA MET A 564 8.22 -34.77 43.15
C MET A 564 9.15 -33.56 43.27
N PHE A 565 10.30 -33.71 43.93
CA PHE A 565 11.34 -32.68 44.12
C PHE A 565 12.68 -33.06 43.48
N TYR A 566 12.66 -33.78 42.35
CA TYR A 566 13.90 -34.20 41.69
C TYR A 566 14.77 -33.01 41.31
N ARG A 567 16.05 -33.00 41.72
CA ARG A 567 17.01 -31.91 41.45
C ARG A 567 16.61 -30.53 42.00
N CYS A 568 15.87 -30.47 43.11
CA CYS A 568 15.68 -29.23 43.86
C CYS A 568 16.97 -28.88 44.64
N ASN A 569 17.95 -28.32 43.94
CA ASN A 569 19.30 -28.15 44.47
C ASN A 569 19.41 -27.18 45.66
N ALA A 570 18.52 -26.20 45.80
CA ALA A 570 18.53 -25.29 46.95
C ALA A 570 17.66 -25.76 48.12
N LEU A 571 16.98 -26.91 48.01
CA LEU A 571 16.05 -27.38 49.03
C LEU A 571 16.84 -27.78 50.27
N GLU A 572 16.60 -27.12 51.40
CA GLU A 572 17.29 -27.33 52.67
C GLU A 572 16.40 -27.97 53.73
N HIS A 573 15.16 -27.49 53.88
CA HIS A 573 14.23 -27.95 54.90
C HIS A 573 12.88 -28.36 54.32
N VAL A 574 12.38 -29.52 54.72
CA VAL A 574 11.06 -30.02 54.32
C VAL A 574 10.25 -30.43 55.55
N GLN A 575 9.06 -29.87 55.71
CA GLN A 575 8.12 -30.29 56.73
C GLN A 575 6.99 -31.09 56.08
N ILE A 576 6.80 -32.34 56.52
CA ILE A 576 5.66 -33.16 56.10
C ILE A 576 4.64 -33.19 57.25
N CYS A 577 3.42 -32.71 57.02
CA CYS A 577 2.39 -32.63 58.05
C CYS A 577 1.68 -33.98 58.30
N GLU A 578 1.17 -34.17 59.52
CA GLU A 578 0.39 -35.35 59.92
C GLU A 578 -0.83 -35.54 59.00
N GLY A 579 -0.88 -36.68 58.31
CA GLY A 579 -1.91 -37.00 57.31
C GLY A 579 -1.33 -37.67 56.07
N VAL A 580 -0.09 -37.33 55.70
CA VAL A 580 0.65 -38.02 54.63
C VAL A 580 0.90 -39.47 55.04
N GLN A 581 0.51 -40.42 54.19
CA GLN A 581 0.59 -41.87 54.47
C GLN A 581 1.73 -42.55 53.73
N GLU A 582 2.07 -42.07 52.53
CA GLU A 582 3.00 -42.75 51.64
C GLU A 582 3.98 -41.78 50.96
N MET A 583 5.22 -42.26 50.81
CA MET A 583 6.26 -41.64 49.99
C MET A 583 6.77 -42.66 48.95
N ALA A 584 6.68 -42.31 47.67
CA ALA A 584 7.17 -43.10 46.56
C ALA A 584 8.72 -43.18 46.53
N ASP A 585 9.28 -43.97 45.62
CA ASP A 585 10.73 -43.96 45.38
C ASP A 585 11.19 -42.61 44.80
N SER A 586 12.42 -42.21 45.14
CA SER A 586 13.12 -41.06 44.54
C SER A 586 12.41 -39.70 44.67
N VAL A 587 11.56 -39.50 45.69
CA VAL A 587 10.83 -38.23 45.91
C VAL A 587 11.77 -37.02 45.97
N PHE A 588 12.90 -37.13 46.67
CA PHE A 588 13.92 -36.09 46.83
C PHE A 588 15.23 -36.41 46.11
N CYS A 589 15.18 -37.23 45.06
CA CYS A 589 16.38 -37.66 44.35
C CYS A 589 17.18 -36.46 43.81
N LYS A 590 18.50 -36.46 44.05
CA LYS A 590 19.44 -35.38 43.68
C LYS A 590 19.15 -34.04 44.33
N CYS A 591 18.81 -34.02 45.63
CA CYS A 591 18.74 -32.80 46.44
C CYS A 591 19.99 -32.67 47.34
N PRO A 592 21.14 -32.21 46.83
CA PRO A 592 22.41 -32.27 47.55
C PRO A 592 22.47 -31.39 48.81
N ASN A 593 21.69 -30.29 48.84
CA ASN A 593 21.65 -29.36 49.95
C ASN A 593 20.53 -29.65 50.97
N LEU A 594 19.81 -30.77 50.82
CA LEU A 594 18.76 -31.14 51.75
C LEU A 594 19.37 -31.50 53.11
N LYS A 595 19.14 -30.63 54.10
CA LYS A 595 19.69 -30.73 55.45
C LYS A 595 18.74 -31.50 56.34
N GLU A 596 17.46 -31.14 56.32
CA GLU A 596 16.47 -31.68 57.27
C GLU A 596 15.12 -31.98 56.63
N VAL A 597 14.56 -33.13 56.97
CA VAL A 597 13.18 -33.51 56.60
C VAL A 597 12.47 -34.01 57.84
N PHE A 598 11.36 -33.37 58.21
CA PHE A 598 10.45 -33.89 59.23
C PHE A 598 9.47 -34.87 58.59
N ILE A 599 9.44 -36.11 59.10
CA ILE A 599 8.51 -37.16 58.66
C ILE A 599 7.60 -37.57 59.83
N PRO A 600 6.28 -37.35 59.72
CA PRO A 600 5.31 -37.58 60.79
C PRO A 600 5.01 -39.08 60.99
N LYS A 601 4.28 -39.42 62.06
CA LYS A 601 3.93 -40.81 62.37
C LYS A 601 2.93 -41.39 61.37
N SER A 602 2.13 -40.54 60.73
CA SER A 602 1.19 -40.95 59.69
C SER A 602 1.84 -41.64 58.49
N VAL A 603 3.13 -41.39 58.21
CA VAL A 603 3.83 -42.02 57.07
C VAL A 603 4.10 -43.49 57.37
N GLN A 604 3.30 -44.37 56.77
CA GLN A 604 3.36 -45.81 56.97
C GLN A 604 4.19 -46.52 55.90
N HIS A 605 4.41 -45.88 54.75
CA HIS A 605 5.10 -46.50 53.61
C HIS A 605 6.15 -45.57 52.98
N LEU A 606 7.42 -45.97 53.07
CA LEU A 606 8.53 -45.37 52.31
C LEU A 606 9.00 -46.38 51.25
N LYS A 607 8.58 -46.17 50.00
CA LYS A 607 8.78 -47.11 48.89
C LYS A 607 10.21 -47.03 48.32
N TYR A 608 10.55 -48.04 47.53
CA TYR A 608 11.76 -48.10 46.72
C TYR A 608 11.45 -48.83 45.41
N LYS A 609 12.23 -48.55 44.36
CA LYS A 609 12.13 -49.27 43.10
C LYS A 609 13.42 -50.01 42.79
N LYS A 610 13.30 -51.26 42.32
CA LYS A 610 14.43 -52.10 41.91
C LYS A 610 14.67 -51.93 40.41
N TYR A 611 15.88 -51.53 40.06
CA TYR A 611 16.42 -51.45 38.71
C TYR A 611 17.55 -52.47 38.53
N ALA A 612 17.97 -52.71 37.29
CA ALA A 612 19.14 -53.55 37.03
C ALA A 612 20.42 -52.98 37.66
N SER A 613 20.50 -51.65 37.79
CA SER A 613 21.63 -50.91 38.38
C SER A 613 21.61 -50.83 39.91
N GLY A 614 20.53 -51.28 40.58
CA GLY A 614 20.39 -51.18 42.03
C GLY A 614 18.97 -50.85 42.49
N LYS A 615 18.83 -50.42 43.75
CA LYS A 615 17.54 -49.96 44.31
C LYS A 615 17.59 -48.45 44.48
N CYS A 616 16.59 -47.74 43.97
CA CYS A 616 16.43 -46.30 44.20
C CYS A 616 15.47 -46.06 45.36
N TYR A 617 15.90 -45.22 46.29
CA TYR A 617 15.21 -44.95 47.55
C TYR A 617 14.65 -43.52 47.58
N VAL A 618 13.90 -43.17 48.63
CA VAL A 618 13.27 -41.85 48.81
C VAL A 618 14.30 -40.70 48.76
N PHE A 619 15.44 -40.87 49.42
CA PHE A 619 16.50 -39.86 49.59
C PHE A 619 17.79 -40.18 48.80
N GLU A 620 17.64 -40.50 47.51
CA GLU A 620 18.79 -40.77 46.64
C GLU A 620 19.65 -39.50 46.43
N GLU A 621 20.98 -39.61 46.52
CA GLU A 621 21.92 -38.49 46.33
C GLU A 621 21.68 -37.28 47.28
N CYS A 622 21.34 -37.55 48.54
CA CYS A 622 21.14 -36.54 49.62
C CYS A 622 22.18 -36.72 50.75
N PRO A 623 23.46 -36.34 50.57
CA PRO A 623 24.57 -36.75 51.46
C PRO A 623 24.51 -36.15 52.87
N ASN A 624 23.89 -34.96 53.02
CA ASN A 624 23.89 -34.18 54.27
C ASN A 624 22.56 -34.26 55.05
N LEU A 625 21.63 -35.11 54.61
CA LEU A 625 20.30 -35.22 55.18
C LEU A 625 20.32 -35.80 56.61
N THR A 626 19.58 -35.14 57.50
CA THR A 626 19.12 -35.66 58.78
C THR A 626 17.59 -35.75 58.77
N VAL A 627 17.04 -36.94 59.01
CA VAL A 627 15.58 -37.15 59.10
C VAL A 627 15.12 -36.93 60.54
N ILE A 628 14.14 -36.06 60.76
CA ILE A 628 13.49 -35.89 62.07
C ILE A 628 12.20 -36.71 62.05
N CYS A 629 12.04 -37.68 62.96
CA CYS A 629 10.85 -38.54 62.97
C CYS A 629 10.51 -39.06 64.38
N PRO A 630 9.25 -39.44 64.67
CA PRO A 630 8.85 -39.99 65.97
C PRO A 630 9.53 -41.32 66.31
N LYS A 631 9.69 -41.60 67.61
CA LYS A 631 10.19 -42.90 68.12
C LYS A 631 9.28 -44.05 67.64
N LYS A 632 9.91 -45.14 67.23
CA LYS A 632 9.29 -46.38 66.69
C LYS A 632 8.44 -46.15 65.42
N SER A 633 8.72 -45.10 64.66
CA SER A 633 8.03 -44.83 63.38
C SER A 633 8.60 -45.65 62.22
N THR A 634 7.84 -45.74 61.11
CA THR A 634 8.33 -46.33 59.86
C THR A 634 9.55 -45.56 59.33
N ALA A 635 9.58 -44.24 59.51
CA ALA A 635 10.71 -43.39 59.13
C ALA A 635 11.99 -43.74 59.92
N GLU A 636 11.89 -43.95 61.24
CA GLU A 636 13.03 -44.39 62.06
C GLU A 636 13.55 -45.75 61.59
N ALA A 637 12.66 -46.73 61.40
CA ALA A 637 13.03 -48.06 60.92
C ALA A 637 13.66 -48.01 59.52
N TYR A 638 13.16 -47.14 58.65
CA TYR A 638 13.72 -46.88 57.32
C TYR A 638 15.13 -46.32 57.41
N CYS A 639 15.36 -45.30 58.25
CA CYS A 639 16.68 -44.68 58.42
C CYS A 639 17.71 -45.68 58.96
N LYS A 640 17.36 -46.45 60.00
CA LYS A 640 18.22 -47.52 60.55
C LYS A 640 18.60 -48.56 59.50
N ARG A 641 17.63 -49.02 58.70
CA ARG A 641 17.86 -50.04 57.65
C ARG A 641 18.72 -49.53 56.48
N LYS A 642 18.73 -48.22 56.24
CA LYS A 642 19.39 -47.61 55.08
C LYS A 642 20.64 -46.79 55.43
N GLY A 643 20.92 -46.60 56.71
CA GLY A 643 22.09 -45.84 57.17
C GLY A 643 21.92 -44.33 57.06
N PHE A 644 20.69 -43.80 57.02
CA PHE A 644 20.46 -42.35 57.06
C PHE A 644 20.60 -41.82 58.49
N ARG A 645 21.17 -40.62 58.64
CA ARG A 645 21.18 -39.89 59.91
C ARG A 645 19.75 -39.51 60.29
N PHE A 646 19.37 -39.69 61.55
CA PHE A 646 18.04 -39.30 62.03
C PHE A 646 18.07 -38.82 63.49
N ARG A 647 17.09 -37.98 63.86
CA ARG A 647 16.81 -37.50 65.22
C ARG A 647 15.36 -37.81 65.57
N ASN A 648 15.10 -38.06 66.86
CA ASN A 648 13.74 -38.29 67.32
C ASN A 648 13.02 -36.95 67.57
N SER A 649 11.81 -36.80 67.01
CA SER A 649 11.05 -35.55 67.11
C SER A 649 10.67 -35.17 68.55
N GLU A 650 10.57 -36.15 69.45
CA GLU A 650 10.29 -35.92 70.87
C GLU A 650 11.44 -35.20 71.60
N ASP A 651 12.64 -35.22 71.03
CA ASP A 651 13.84 -34.63 71.60
C ASP A 651 14.18 -33.28 70.92
N CYS A 652 13.29 -32.77 70.06
CA CYS A 652 13.41 -31.52 69.30
C CYS A 652 12.40 -30.46 69.78
N THR A 653 12.78 -29.18 69.70
CA THR A 653 11.89 -28.04 69.96
C THR A 653 10.88 -27.84 68.83
N LYS A 654 9.73 -27.19 69.10
CA LYS A 654 8.73 -26.89 68.05
C LYS A 654 9.31 -26.08 66.88
N SER A 655 10.25 -25.17 67.16
CA SER A 655 10.96 -24.38 66.13
C SER A 655 11.91 -25.19 65.26
N GLU A 656 12.33 -26.38 65.69
CA GLU A 656 13.13 -27.31 64.87
C GLU A 656 12.25 -28.21 63.97
N ILE A 657 10.94 -28.26 64.24
CA ILE A 657 9.99 -29.17 63.56
C ILE A 657 9.02 -28.41 62.64
N SER A 658 8.75 -27.14 62.95
CA SER A 658 7.78 -26.28 62.26
C SER A 658 8.47 -25.15 61.49
N LEU A 659 8.20 -25.08 60.20
CA LEU A 659 8.54 -23.97 59.31
C LEU A 659 7.45 -22.87 59.31
N SER A 660 6.28 -23.14 59.91
CA SER A 660 5.18 -22.17 60.10
C SER A 660 5.26 -21.42 61.41
#